data_AF-A0A432YPZ1-F1
#
_entry.id   AF-A0A432YPZ1-F1
#
_cell.length_a   1.000
_cell.length_b   1.000
_cell.length_c   1.000
_cell.angle_alpha   90.00
_cell.angle_beta   90.00
_cell.angle_gamma   90.00
#
_symmetry.space_group_name_H-M   'P 1'
#
loop_
_entity.id
_entity.type
_entity.pdbx_description
1 polymer ?
#
loop_
_entity_poly.entity_id
_entity_poly.type
_entity_poly.pdbx_seq_one_letter_code
_entity_poly.pdbx_strand_id
1 'polypeptide(L)'
;MRVLSFIAALTAIAPQAMDDSIFVGLSDYQEFRTYPYVDKAYRLQQEERYQAALEELERAIAIAPDHVAFYQYAFELAMLNQDLARAKAYLNAIPTDRRAEMQQRMLRTAMAAKVPQASDMPEFLAGLNARQQLELIQQGLYQLQQEQGKSVAWAWLNALPEQLWTPELHLIAARTAADVGAFDAAAQQFARYAKYAELAPEQIAEFGYILVEANDDAGAYALAQRYPQAAGGVIRELAYKALGRGDHESARDYFAWLHQRNYLSSADARQYYFLLEEDGQLEAAMALADAAQTSCLEQVEILLKMDNEAAARERFVNCSVQENPVVWLSFAEQLQLYDAIQRTQFTAGALQAQRRRLLMNYYHNEQAWQQQIELLANNATNEAELTYLAMAYDRIGDARNAEQTWLRIWRDYRDPAALEKATYLLWQRGEAEQTLTLLQEAFSELNLASAPGRALLSRYVNILYGRPDEIDADRIKLLARSNADPVDVAELWRLYGDCDAALAALTQVSQERGIRTRAECLIDRDPVAAYEALQLALGAEPSAGDLRSLAALAERVGDHQAAVSYLRNIPPAERVSSDELAIARMTFMQGDLPAAQSAWQTARQEDDLDWWLLGVDIAQAQKDDDRTLLILERADDRFDSPLLVEKRADLYRKRNDRDALEALYRDAVASFPDNRHFQAELAYTIYERDPVESADDFDTALQGNEAGAQVKHLHQAAYAFNYRDNNEKTQHYAAAAIDKMLADPQADEIQLLKAQRLHREVESQWSFTIAGWAGDSSRANVGQGVDAQGDYFMQLQAAYEFTEAQASIGGLGAQISLLQGGEDDFFETQELDVGLTWKPSKTFNSVLALGLRQQLDGDEELKPYLRASIDLLSPWSEGKWWEPQHERIWYSTFFVDGIYFPDDQQSAFYSRLEMGPVVAITRNHLQTLRVYGFLQGDTSHDLAALGDADDARTGLGVGWMSEWLQSDYNSYNLRMELGIEWQHVVSSDFAEDGDNAVLVRFELYF
;
A
#
# COMPACT_ATOMS: atom_id res chain seq x y z
N MET A 1 -16.87 -18.46 8.57
CA MET A 1 -17.82 -19.58 8.74
C MET A 1 -18.21 -19.88 10.20
N ARG A 2 -17.93 -18.98 11.18
CA ARG A 2 -18.33 -19.19 12.59
C ARG A 2 -19.59 -18.41 13.03
N VAL A 3 -20.19 -17.64 12.12
CA VAL A 3 -21.37 -16.80 12.41
C VAL A 3 -22.69 -17.54 12.10
N LEU A 4 -22.69 -18.47 11.12
CA LEU A 4 -23.86 -19.27 10.77
C LEU A 4 -24.22 -20.35 11.81
N SER A 5 -23.26 -20.74 12.66
CA SER A 5 -23.50 -21.70 13.74
C SER A 5 -24.21 -21.09 14.95
N PHE A 6 -24.28 -19.76 15.06
CA PHE A 6 -24.99 -19.05 16.13
C PHE A 6 -26.43 -18.68 15.73
N ILE A 7 -26.69 -18.45 14.44
CA ILE A 7 -28.05 -18.18 13.93
C ILE A 7 -28.93 -19.44 13.99
N ALA A 8 -28.33 -20.65 13.97
CA ALA A 8 -29.06 -21.90 14.16
C ALA A 8 -29.51 -22.15 15.61
N ALA A 9 -29.00 -21.41 16.60
CA ALA A 9 -29.41 -21.52 18.00
C ALA A 9 -30.57 -20.59 18.40
N LEU A 10 -30.95 -19.64 17.53
CA LEU A 10 -32.02 -18.66 17.77
C LEU A 10 -33.36 -19.01 17.11
N THR A 11 -33.50 -20.22 16.55
CA THR A 11 -34.81 -20.78 16.14
C THR A 11 -35.38 -21.74 17.19
N ALA A 12 -35.00 -21.55 18.46
CA ALA A 12 -35.81 -22.05 19.57
C ALA A 12 -37.03 -21.13 19.69
N ILE A 13 -38.02 -21.38 18.84
CA ILE A 13 -39.43 -21.12 19.18
C ILE A 13 -39.61 -21.80 20.55
N ALA A 14 -39.71 -21.05 21.65
CA ALA A 14 -40.29 -21.68 22.84
C ALA A 14 -41.75 -21.97 22.48
N PRO A 15 -42.19 -23.22 22.58
CA PRO A 15 -43.58 -23.57 22.39
C PRO A 15 -44.30 -23.15 23.67
N GLN A 16 -44.82 -21.93 23.71
CA GLN A 16 -45.70 -21.52 24.80
C GLN A 16 -47.11 -21.14 24.30
N ALA A 17 -47.28 -20.73 23.04
CA ALA A 17 -48.59 -20.74 22.37
C ALA A 17 -49.11 -22.15 21.96
N MET A 18 -48.68 -23.22 22.63
CA MET A 18 -49.18 -24.59 22.41
C MET A 18 -49.85 -25.23 23.63
N ASP A 19 -50.09 -24.50 24.72
CA ASP A 19 -50.60 -25.15 25.93
C ASP A 19 -52.07 -25.59 25.80
N ASP A 20 -52.88 -24.90 24.97
CA ASP A 20 -54.22 -25.38 24.55
C ASP A 20 -54.23 -26.02 23.15
N SER A 21 -53.27 -25.71 22.27
CA SER A 21 -53.30 -26.17 20.86
C SER A 21 -52.76 -27.59 20.65
N ILE A 22 -51.87 -28.09 21.54
CA ILE A 22 -51.34 -29.45 21.43
C ILE A 22 -52.37 -30.52 21.74
N PHE A 23 -53.47 -30.20 22.42
CA PHE A 23 -54.55 -31.16 22.71
C PHE A 23 -55.70 -31.12 21.70
N VAL A 24 -55.71 -30.15 20.77
CA VAL A 24 -56.76 -29.99 19.76
C VAL A 24 -56.93 -31.25 18.91
N GLY A 25 -58.12 -31.84 18.94
CA GLY A 25 -58.46 -33.08 18.23
C GLY A 25 -58.42 -34.35 19.07
N LEU A 26 -58.02 -34.27 20.35
CA LEU A 26 -58.17 -35.36 21.32
C LEU A 26 -59.60 -35.40 21.88
N SER A 27 -60.00 -36.57 22.40
CA SER A 27 -61.19 -36.66 23.27
C SER A 27 -60.87 -36.18 24.68
N ASP A 28 -61.86 -35.67 25.41
CA ASP A 28 -61.73 -35.23 26.81
C ASP A 28 -61.01 -36.29 27.69
N TYR A 29 -61.26 -37.58 27.43
CA TYR A 29 -60.62 -38.68 28.15
C TYR A 29 -59.13 -38.85 27.81
N GLN A 30 -58.77 -38.67 26.54
CA GLN A 30 -57.36 -38.75 26.11
C GLN A 30 -56.60 -37.54 26.62
N GLU A 31 -57.15 -36.33 26.43
CA GLU A 31 -56.59 -35.08 26.92
C GLU A 31 -56.32 -35.15 28.43
N PHE A 32 -57.32 -35.50 29.25
CA PHE A 32 -57.17 -35.66 30.70
C PHE A 32 -56.05 -36.63 31.08
N ARG A 33 -55.85 -37.71 30.30
CA ARG A 33 -54.83 -38.72 30.60
C ARG A 33 -53.44 -38.37 30.08
N THR A 34 -53.34 -37.56 29.04
CA THR A 34 -52.08 -37.13 28.44
C THR A 34 -51.54 -35.86 29.08
N TYR A 35 -52.43 -35.00 29.58
CA TYR A 35 -52.09 -33.69 30.16
C TYR A 35 -50.94 -33.73 31.18
N PRO A 36 -50.93 -34.62 32.21
CA PRO A 36 -49.85 -34.63 33.20
C PRO A 36 -48.47 -34.98 32.62
N TYR A 37 -48.44 -35.71 31.50
CA TYR A 37 -47.20 -36.10 30.84
C TYR A 37 -46.70 -35.01 29.90
N VAL A 38 -47.60 -34.33 29.18
CA VAL A 38 -47.28 -33.23 28.27
C VAL A 38 -46.85 -31.98 29.05
N ASP A 39 -47.58 -31.60 30.10
CA ASP A 39 -47.21 -30.52 31.03
C ASP A 39 -45.82 -30.76 31.64
N LYS A 40 -45.56 -31.99 32.08
CA LYS A 40 -44.25 -32.35 32.61
C LYS A 40 -43.16 -32.32 31.54
N ALA A 41 -43.47 -32.70 30.31
CA ALA A 41 -42.53 -32.63 29.20
C ALA A 41 -42.15 -31.16 28.89
N TYR A 42 -43.12 -30.22 28.88
CA TYR A 42 -42.84 -28.78 28.73
C TYR A 42 -41.95 -28.24 29.84
N ARG A 43 -42.25 -28.54 31.11
CA ARG A 43 -41.38 -28.14 32.22
C ARG A 43 -39.96 -28.70 32.10
N LEU A 44 -39.83 -29.97 31.71
CA LEU A 44 -38.53 -30.59 31.48
C LEU A 44 -37.78 -30.00 30.27
N GLN A 45 -38.49 -29.54 29.24
CA GLN A 45 -37.89 -28.81 28.12
C GLN A 45 -37.35 -27.45 28.57
N GLN A 46 -38.12 -26.70 29.37
CA GLN A 46 -37.69 -25.40 29.94
C GLN A 46 -36.45 -25.57 30.83
N GLU A 47 -36.31 -26.71 31.51
CA GLU A 47 -35.11 -27.09 32.27
C GLU A 47 -33.94 -27.61 31.39
N GLU A 48 -34.06 -27.58 30.05
CA GLU A 48 -33.12 -28.16 29.07
C GLU A 48 -32.89 -29.68 29.23
N ARG A 49 -33.78 -30.37 29.95
CA ARG A 49 -33.71 -31.82 30.20
C ARG A 49 -34.45 -32.58 29.11
N TYR A 50 -34.05 -32.36 27.85
CA TYR A 50 -34.75 -32.86 26.66
C TYR A 50 -34.94 -34.39 26.65
N GLN A 51 -33.93 -35.15 27.12
CA GLN A 51 -34.04 -36.60 27.23
C GLN A 51 -35.17 -37.05 28.17
N ALA A 52 -35.35 -36.34 29.29
CA ALA A 52 -36.43 -36.64 30.25
C ALA A 52 -37.78 -36.14 29.73
N ALA A 53 -37.82 -34.99 29.04
CA ALA A 53 -39.02 -34.47 28.39
C ALA A 53 -39.55 -35.46 27.34
N LEU A 54 -38.66 -36.03 26.53
CA LEU A 54 -38.99 -37.07 25.54
C LEU A 54 -39.61 -38.32 26.19
N GLU A 55 -39.07 -38.80 27.32
CA GLU A 55 -39.61 -39.97 28.02
C GLU A 55 -41.03 -39.74 28.55
N GLU A 56 -41.36 -38.52 28.99
CA GLU A 56 -42.71 -38.18 29.41
C GLU A 56 -43.64 -38.05 28.20
N LEU A 57 -43.18 -37.43 27.10
CA LEU A 57 -43.97 -37.31 25.88
C LEU A 57 -44.24 -38.68 25.21
N GLU A 58 -43.31 -39.64 25.29
CA GLU A 58 -43.53 -41.02 24.87
C GLU A 58 -44.68 -41.70 25.65
N ARG A 59 -44.87 -41.36 26.92
CA ARG A 59 -46.02 -41.85 27.71
C ARG A 59 -47.33 -41.22 27.23
N ALA A 60 -47.32 -39.95 26.82
CA ALA A 60 -48.48 -39.31 26.21
C ALA A 60 -48.84 -39.95 24.86
N ILE A 61 -47.84 -40.20 24.00
CA ILE A 61 -47.99 -40.91 22.72
C ILE A 61 -48.56 -42.32 22.93
N ALA A 62 -48.15 -43.05 23.97
CA ALA A 62 -48.69 -44.37 24.28
C ALA A 62 -50.20 -44.35 24.63
N ILE A 63 -50.73 -43.21 25.10
CA ILE A 63 -52.14 -43.03 25.46
C ILE A 63 -52.96 -42.55 24.25
N ALA A 64 -52.39 -41.69 23.40
CA ALA A 64 -53.01 -41.20 22.17
C ALA A 64 -52.06 -41.36 20.95
N PRO A 65 -51.89 -42.59 20.43
CA PRO A 65 -50.88 -42.90 19.41
C PRO A 65 -51.19 -42.34 18.02
N ASP A 66 -52.42 -41.91 17.77
CA ASP A 66 -52.85 -41.32 16.49
C ASP A 66 -52.74 -39.78 16.49
N HIS A 67 -52.30 -39.18 17.60
CA HIS A 67 -52.26 -37.73 17.76
C HIS A 67 -50.96 -37.12 17.25
N VAL A 68 -51.04 -36.50 16.07
CA VAL A 68 -49.88 -36.01 15.30
C VAL A 68 -49.06 -34.96 16.06
N ALA A 69 -49.72 -34.08 16.81
CA ALA A 69 -49.05 -32.97 17.50
C ALA A 69 -48.00 -33.46 18.52
N PHE A 70 -48.23 -34.62 19.16
CA PHE A 70 -47.25 -35.21 20.07
C PHE A 70 -45.99 -35.69 19.34
N TYR A 71 -46.11 -36.23 18.13
CA TYR A 71 -44.93 -36.62 17.35
C TYR A 71 -44.18 -35.42 16.79
N GLN A 72 -44.89 -34.33 16.44
CA GLN A 72 -44.25 -33.06 16.06
C GLN A 72 -43.44 -32.49 17.23
N TYR A 73 -44.04 -32.48 18.42
CA TYR A 73 -43.35 -32.00 19.62
C TYR A 73 -42.17 -32.92 20.01
N ALA A 74 -42.34 -34.23 19.93
CA ALA A 74 -41.25 -35.19 20.18
C ALA A 74 -40.11 -35.05 19.18
N PHE A 75 -40.43 -34.74 17.92
CA PHE A 75 -39.42 -34.43 16.91
C PHE A 75 -38.61 -33.18 17.27
N GLU A 76 -39.25 -32.10 17.70
CA GLU A 76 -38.55 -30.88 18.15
C GLU A 76 -37.63 -31.15 19.34
N LEU A 77 -38.13 -31.85 20.36
CA LEU A 77 -37.32 -32.22 21.53
C LEU A 77 -36.14 -33.12 21.16
N ALA A 78 -36.32 -34.06 20.23
CA ALA A 78 -35.24 -34.90 19.75
C ALA A 78 -34.19 -34.12 18.95
N MET A 79 -34.62 -33.13 18.17
CA MET A 79 -33.72 -32.21 17.46
C MET A 79 -32.90 -31.36 18.44
N LEU A 80 -33.53 -30.81 19.49
CA LEU A 80 -32.85 -30.06 20.56
C LEU A 80 -31.87 -30.95 21.35
N ASN A 81 -32.25 -32.21 21.62
CA ASN A 81 -31.39 -33.20 22.27
C ASN A 81 -30.28 -33.76 21.36
N GLN A 82 -30.20 -33.32 20.09
CA GLN A 82 -29.28 -33.84 19.07
C GLN A 82 -29.43 -35.35 18.80
N ASP A 83 -30.58 -35.95 19.14
CA ASP A 83 -30.88 -37.37 18.90
C ASP A 83 -31.61 -37.54 17.56
N LEU A 84 -30.83 -37.48 16.47
CA LEU A 84 -31.33 -37.62 15.11
C LEU A 84 -31.99 -38.99 14.85
N ALA A 85 -31.63 -40.03 15.60
CA ALA A 85 -32.23 -41.35 15.45
C ALA A 85 -33.68 -41.36 15.95
N ARG A 86 -33.95 -40.76 17.12
CA ARG A 86 -35.33 -40.57 17.62
C ARG A 86 -36.10 -39.55 16.79
N ALA A 87 -35.48 -38.45 16.39
CA ALA A 87 -36.10 -37.46 15.51
C ALA A 87 -36.63 -38.14 14.23
N LYS A 88 -35.80 -38.98 13.57
CA LYS A 88 -36.23 -39.76 12.40
C LYS A 88 -37.39 -40.71 12.71
N ALA A 89 -37.42 -41.32 13.88
CA ALA A 89 -38.52 -42.20 14.29
C ALA A 89 -39.85 -41.45 14.46
N TYR A 90 -39.85 -40.29 15.13
CA TYR A 90 -41.05 -39.47 15.29
C TYR A 90 -41.50 -38.85 13.96
N LEU A 91 -40.56 -38.40 13.13
CA LEU A 91 -40.85 -37.89 11.79
C LEU A 91 -41.56 -38.93 10.92
N ASN A 92 -41.18 -40.21 11.05
CA ASN A 92 -41.82 -41.32 10.33
C ASN A 92 -43.26 -41.61 10.78
N ALA A 93 -43.72 -41.06 11.91
CA ALA A 93 -45.08 -41.21 12.44
C ALA A 93 -46.02 -40.04 12.08
N ILE A 94 -45.48 -38.87 11.69
CA ILE A 94 -46.25 -37.68 11.27
C ILE A 94 -46.88 -37.91 9.87
N PRO A 95 -48.03 -37.37 9.44
CA PRO A 95 -48.50 -37.52 8.05
C PRO A 95 -47.58 -36.88 6.99
N THR A 96 -47.48 -37.45 5.79
CA THR A 96 -46.50 -37.04 4.75
C THR A 96 -46.61 -35.57 4.31
N ASP A 97 -47.80 -35.00 4.34
CA ASP A 97 -48.10 -33.60 4.03
C ASP A 97 -47.46 -32.61 5.02
N ARG A 98 -47.11 -33.06 6.24
CA ARG A 98 -46.49 -32.24 7.30
C ARG A 98 -45.02 -32.59 7.59
N ARG A 99 -44.43 -33.52 6.85
CA ARG A 99 -43.03 -33.96 7.07
C ARG A 99 -41.98 -33.14 6.35
N ALA A 100 -42.29 -32.53 5.21
CA ALA A 100 -41.27 -32.07 4.26
C ALA A 100 -40.29 -31.02 4.85
N GLU A 101 -40.80 -30.01 5.56
CA GLU A 101 -39.98 -28.95 6.17
C GLU A 101 -39.18 -29.47 7.37
N MET A 102 -39.82 -30.27 8.24
CA MET A 102 -39.17 -30.93 9.38
C MET A 102 -38.05 -31.87 8.92
N GLN A 103 -38.30 -32.63 7.85
CA GLN A 103 -37.30 -33.51 7.23
C GLN A 103 -36.11 -32.71 6.70
N GLN A 104 -36.35 -31.60 5.99
CA GLN A 104 -35.28 -30.75 5.48
C GLN A 104 -34.43 -30.17 6.62
N ARG A 105 -35.05 -29.69 7.71
CA ARG A 105 -34.33 -29.16 8.88
C ARG A 105 -33.48 -30.23 9.56
N MET A 106 -34.02 -31.43 9.77
CA MET A 106 -33.26 -32.57 10.31
C MET A 106 -32.03 -32.90 9.47
N LEU A 107 -32.20 -32.93 8.13
CA LEU A 107 -31.10 -33.23 7.22
C LEU A 107 -30.06 -32.11 7.17
N ARG A 108 -30.44 -30.83 7.31
CA ARG A 108 -29.48 -29.73 7.46
C ARG A 108 -28.61 -29.89 8.71
N THR A 109 -29.23 -30.24 9.84
CA THR A 109 -28.49 -30.51 11.09
C THR A 109 -27.58 -31.72 10.96
N ALA A 110 -28.05 -32.81 10.34
CA ALA A 110 -27.25 -33.99 10.09
C ALA A 110 -26.04 -33.69 9.17
N MET A 111 -26.26 -32.93 8.09
CA MET A 111 -25.21 -32.50 7.15
C MET A 111 -24.14 -31.66 7.84
N ALA A 112 -24.55 -30.72 8.71
CA ALA A 112 -23.64 -29.87 9.48
C ALA A 112 -22.80 -30.65 10.50
N ALA A 113 -23.34 -31.72 11.09
CA ALA A 113 -22.60 -32.57 12.01
C ALA A 113 -21.59 -33.46 11.29
N LYS A 114 -21.97 -34.03 10.13
CA LYS A 114 -21.09 -34.85 9.31
C LYS A 114 -21.62 -34.94 7.89
N VAL A 115 -20.82 -34.48 6.92
CA VAL A 115 -21.13 -34.64 5.50
C VAL A 115 -21.15 -36.14 5.13
N PRO A 116 -22.27 -36.68 4.61
CA PRO A 116 -22.36 -38.07 4.18
C PRO A 116 -21.36 -38.37 3.06
N GLN A 117 -20.97 -39.64 2.92
CA GLN A 117 -20.22 -40.06 1.74
C GLN A 117 -21.07 -39.85 0.49
N ALA A 118 -20.43 -39.50 -0.63
CA ALA A 118 -21.13 -39.19 -1.87
C ALA A 118 -22.07 -40.33 -2.33
N SER A 119 -21.70 -41.59 -2.08
CA SER A 119 -22.52 -42.78 -2.36
C SER A 119 -23.84 -42.83 -1.59
N ASP A 120 -23.86 -42.24 -0.40
CA ASP A 120 -24.97 -42.33 0.56
C ASP A 120 -25.94 -41.15 0.41
N MET A 121 -25.55 -40.14 -0.37
CA MET A 121 -26.33 -38.91 -0.60
C MET A 121 -27.74 -39.16 -1.15
N PRO A 122 -28.00 -40.12 -2.07
CA PRO A 122 -29.36 -40.36 -2.53
C PRO A 122 -30.31 -40.85 -1.45
N GLU A 123 -29.83 -41.71 -0.54
CA GLU A 123 -30.63 -42.17 0.60
C GLU A 123 -30.81 -41.03 1.61
N PHE A 124 -29.74 -40.27 1.86
CA PHE A 124 -29.78 -39.10 2.73
C PHE A 124 -30.80 -38.04 2.28
N LEU A 125 -30.90 -37.81 0.97
CA LEU A 125 -31.76 -36.81 0.36
C LEU A 125 -33.16 -37.31 -0.04
N ALA A 126 -33.49 -38.57 0.29
CA ALA A 126 -34.75 -39.19 -0.10
C ALA A 126 -35.96 -38.45 0.49
N GLY A 127 -36.97 -38.17 -0.34
CA GLY A 127 -38.20 -37.47 0.09
C GLY A 127 -38.15 -35.94 -0.05
N LEU A 128 -37.00 -35.37 -0.41
CA LEU A 128 -36.87 -33.94 -0.71
C LEU A 128 -37.10 -33.64 -2.20
N ASN A 129 -37.54 -32.41 -2.51
CA ASN A 129 -37.61 -31.93 -3.89
C ASN A 129 -36.24 -31.48 -4.41
N ALA A 130 -36.09 -31.34 -5.73
CA ALA A 130 -34.79 -31.04 -6.37
C ALA A 130 -34.10 -29.76 -5.85
N ARG A 131 -34.88 -28.72 -5.50
CA ARG A 131 -34.32 -27.46 -4.95
C ARG A 131 -33.74 -27.68 -3.54
N GLN A 132 -34.47 -28.41 -2.68
CA GLN A 132 -34.01 -28.75 -1.34
C GLN A 132 -32.79 -29.68 -1.36
N GLN A 133 -32.74 -30.60 -2.33
CA GLN A 133 -31.58 -31.47 -2.55
C GLN A 133 -30.33 -30.67 -2.93
N LEU A 134 -30.46 -29.75 -3.89
CA LEU A 134 -29.36 -28.88 -4.33
C LEU A 134 -28.82 -28.03 -3.17
N GLU A 135 -29.70 -27.44 -2.37
CA GLU A 135 -29.31 -26.61 -1.22
C GLU A 135 -28.48 -27.40 -0.20
N LEU A 136 -28.90 -28.64 0.13
CA LEU A 136 -28.14 -29.50 1.04
C LEU A 136 -26.80 -29.95 0.45
N ILE A 137 -26.74 -30.20 -0.87
CA ILE A 137 -25.47 -30.50 -1.55
C ILE A 137 -24.52 -29.31 -1.47
N GLN A 138 -25.01 -28.08 -1.69
CA GLN A 138 -24.23 -26.85 -1.55
C GLN A 138 -23.74 -26.64 -0.12
N GLN A 139 -24.58 -26.91 0.88
CA GLN A 139 -24.20 -26.85 2.30
C GLN A 139 -23.06 -27.86 2.60
N GLY A 140 -23.19 -29.11 2.16
CA GLY A 140 -22.16 -30.13 2.32
C GLY A 140 -20.85 -29.75 1.63
N LEU A 141 -20.94 -29.19 0.43
CA LEU A 141 -19.78 -28.67 -0.31
C LEU A 141 -19.07 -27.57 0.46
N TYR A 142 -19.83 -26.59 0.96
CA TYR A 142 -19.32 -25.47 1.75
C TYR A 142 -18.62 -25.98 3.02
N GLN A 143 -19.24 -26.91 3.75
CA GLN A 143 -18.67 -27.53 4.95
C GLN A 143 -17.32 -28.19 4.66
N LEU A 144 -17.24 -29.04 3.63
CA LEU A 144 -16.00 -29.71 3.25
C LEU A 144 -14.91 -28.73 2.82
N GLN A 145 -15.27 -27.66 2.10
CA GLN A 145 -14.30 -26.64 1.69
C GLN A 145 -13.62 -25.97 2.89
N GLN A 146 -14.36 -25.74 3.98
CA GLN A 146 -13.86 -25.03 5.15
C GLN A 146 -13.16 -25.95 6.16
N GLU A 147 -13.61 -27.19 6.30
CA GLU A 147 -12.98 -28.15 7.23
C GLU A 147 -11.77 -28.87 6.63
N GLN A 148 -11.82 -29.21 5.34
CA GLN A 148 -10.89 -30.14 4.69
C GLN A 148 -10.28 -29.60 3.39
N GLY A 149 -10.67 -28.40 2.96
CA GLY A 149 -10.11 -27.70 1.81
C GLY A 149 -10.80 -28.02 0.48
N LYS A 150 -10.55 -27.17 -0.52
CA LYS A 150 -11.24 -27.19 -1.82
C LYS A 150 -11.04 -28.50 -2.60
N SER A 151 -9.85 -29.11 -2.55
CA SER A 151 -9.59 -30.39 -3.26
C SER A 151 -10.43 -31.56 -2.74
N VAL A 152 -10.65 -31.64 -1.43
CA VAL A 152 -11.48 -32.70 -0.83
C VAL A 152 -12.95 -32.47 -1.17
N ALA A 153 -13.40 -31.22 -1.10
CA ALA A 153 -14.75 -30.84 -1.47
C ALA A 153 -15.06 -31.14 -2.94
N TRP A 154 -14.12 -30.86 -3.85
CA TRP A 154 -14.21 -31.26 -5.26
C TRP A 154 -14.30 -32.79 -5.41
N ALA A 155 -13.44 -33.55 -4.74
CA ALA A 155 -13.44 -35.00 -4.83
C ALA A 155 -14.79 -35.61 -4.38
N TRP A 156 -15.39 -35.05 -3.32
CA TRP A 156 -16.72 -35.43 -2.86
C TRP A 156 -17.82 -35.08 -3.86
N LEU A 157 -17.83 -33.84 -4.38
CA LEU A 157 -18.82 -33.37 -5.35
C LEU A 157 -18.78 -34.19 -6.64
N ASN A 158 -17.58 -34.48 -7.14
CA ASN A 158 -17.36 -35.26 -8.35
C ASN A 158 -17.74 -36.75 -8.18
N ALA A 159 -17.81 -37.24 -6.94
CA ALA A 159 -18.24 -38.60 -6.62
C ALA A 159 -19.77 -38.74 -6.45
N LEU A 160 -20.55 -37.66 -6.58
CA LEU A 160 -22.00 -37.72 -6.43
C LEU A 160 -22.67 -38.55 -7.54
N PRO A 161 -23.65 -39.40 -7.20
CA PRO A 161 -24.41 -40.19 -8.18
C PRO A 161 -25.14 -39.34 -9.23
N GLU A 162 -25.18 -39.81 -10.48
CA GLU A 162 -25.75 -39.09 -11.65
C GLU A 162 -27.18 -38.55 -11.43
N GLN A 163 -28.01 -39.27 -10.66
CA GLN A 163 -29.39 -38.89 -10.36
C GLN A 163 -29.55 -37.59 -9.55
N LEU A 164 -28.50 -37.11 -8.88
CA LEU A 164 -28.51 -35.86 -8.10
C LEU A 164 -28.08 -34.63 -8.92
N TRP A 165 -27.64 -34.83 -10.17
CA TRP A 165 -27.10 -33.76 -10.99
C TRP A 165 -28.20 -32.92 -11.62
N THR A 166 -28.28 -31.65 -11.20
CA THR A 166 -29.11 -30.62 -11.84
C THR A 166 -28.25 -29.72 -12.73
N PRO A 167 -28.87 -28.94 -13.65
CA PRO A 167 -28.14 -27.93 -14.42
C PRO A 167 -27.30 -27.00 -13.54
N GLU A 168 -27.87 -26.51 -12.43
CA GLU A 168 -27.20 -25.61 -11.49
C GLU A 168 -26.02 -26.30 -10.81
N LEU A 169 -26.16 -27.58 -10.46
CA LEU A 169 -25.07 -28.36 -9.85
C LEU A 169 -23.90 -28.55 -10.82
N HIS A 170 -24.16 -28.71 -12.12
CA HIS A 170 -23.12 -28.75 -13.14
C HIS A 170 -22.30 -27.45 -13.19
N LEU A 171 -22.94 -26.27 -13.09
CA LEU A 171 -22.22 -25.00 -13.05
C LEU A 171 -21.38 -24.85 -11.77
N ILE A 172 -21.93 -25.24 -10.62
CA ILE A 172 -21.20 -25.21 -9.33
C ILE A 172 -19.99 -26.15 -9.37
N ALA A 173 -20.16 -27.34 -9.92
CA ALA A 173 -19.09 -28.31 -10.10
C ALA A 173 -18.01 -27.80 -11.05
N ALA A 174 -18.39 -27.15 -12.15
CA ALA A 174 -17.44 -26.56 -13.09
C ALA A 174 -16.53 -25.54 -12.41
N ARG A 175 -17.11 -24.61 -11.65
CA ARG A 175 -16.37 -23.58 -10.89
C ARG A 175 -15.50 -24.17 -9.80
N THR A 176 -16.04 -25.13 -9.05
CA THR A 176 -15.30 -25.81 -7.98
C THR A 176 -14.11 -26.60 -8.51
N ALA A 177 -14.26 -27.23 -9.68
CA ALA A 177 -13.15 -27.93 -10.36
C ALA A 177 -12.09 -26.95 -10.87
N ALA A 178 -12.50 -25.81 -11.45
CA ALA A 178 -11.57 -24.78 -11.92
C ALA A 178 -10.74 -24.19 -10.76
N ASP A 179 -11.38 -23.93 -9.62
CA ASP A 179 -10.76 -23.42 -8.39
C ASP A 179 -9.61 -24.30 -7.84
N VAL A 180 -9.63 -25.59 -8.14
CA VAL A 180 -8.58 -26.55 -7.73
C VAL A 180 -7.65 -26.94 -8.87
N GLY A 181 -7.73 -26.25 -10.01
CA GLY A 181 -6.93 -26.49 -11.21
C GLY A 181 -7.33 -27.75 -11.99
N ALA A 182 -8.49 -28.35 -11.71
CA ALA A 182 -9.01 -29.52 -12.42
C ALA A 182 -9.77 -29.11 -13.70
N PHE A 183 -9.09 -28.41 -14.61
CA PHE A 183 -9.72 -27.75 -15.76
C PHE A 183 -10.41 -28.71 -16.74
N ASP A 184 -9.90 -29.93 -16.94
CA ASP A 184 -10.58 -30.96 -17.76
C ASP A 184 -11.97 -31.31 -17.21
N ALA A 185 -12.07 -31.46 -15.89
CA ALA A 185 -13.33 -31.75 -15.24
C ALA A 185 -14.25 -30.52 -15.22
N ALA A 186 -13.67 -29.32 -15.01
CA ALA A 186 -14.39 -28.07 -15.08
C ALA A 186 -15.06 -27.89 -16.45
N ALA A 187 -14.31 -28.10 -17.54
CA ALA A 187 -14.79 -28.02 -18.91
C ALA A 187 -15.95 -29.00 -19.17
N GLN A 188 -15.82 -30.25 -18.72
CA GLN A 188 -16.87 -31.26 -18.87
C GLN A 188 -18.15 -30.88 -18.14
N GLN A 189 -18.05 -30.36 -16.91
CA GLN A 189 -19.20 -29.96 -16.12
C GLN A 189 -19.87 -28.70 -16.70
N PHE A 190 -19.08 -27.72 -17.14
CA PHE A 190 -19.61 -26.52 -17.78
C PHE A 190 -20.32 -26.86 -19.10
N ALA A 191 -19.75 -27.77 -19.90
CA ALA A 191 -20.38 -28.27 -21.12
C ALA A 191 -21.73 -28.98 -20.85
N ARG A 192 -21.88 -29.64 -19.70
CA ARG A 192 -23.17 -30.22 -19.28
C ARG A 192 -24.17 -29.13 -18.92
N TYR A 193 -23.76 -28.09 -18.19
CA TYR A 193 -24.61 -26.94 -17.89
C TYR A 193 -25.10 -26.23 -19.18
N ALA A 194 -24.19 -25.99 -20.12
CA ALA A 194 -24.47 -25.33 -21.40
C ALA A 194 -25.46 -26.08 -22.31
N LYS A 195 -25.82 -27.34 -22.01
CA LYS A 195 -26.90 -28.07 -22.72
C LYS A 195 -28.30 -27.66 -22.27
N TYR A 196 -28.42 -27.08 -21.07
CA TYR A 196 -29.70 -26.80 -20.43
C TYR A 196 -29.95 -25.30 -20.20
N ALA A 197 -28.91 -24.47 -20.28
CA ALA A 197 -29.01 -23.01 -20.11
C ALA A 197 -28.32 -22.26 -21.25
N GLU A 198 -28.91 -21.14 -21.67
CA GLU A 198 -28.23 -20.18 -22.55
C GLU A 198 -27.15 -19.45 -21.74
N LEU A 199 -25.92 -19.45 -22.24
CA LEU A 199 -24.79 -18.85 -21.54
C LEU A 199 -24.82 -17.32 -21.71
N ALA A 200 -24.73 -16.61 -20.59
CA ALA A 200 -24.51 -15.16 -20.58
C ALA A 200 -23.10 -14.82 -21.13
N PRO A 201 -22.86 -13.59 -21.63
CA PRO A 201 -21.55 -13.18 -22.15
C PRO A 201 -20.38 -13.48 -21.21
N GLU A 202 -20.56 -13.27 -19.91
CA GLU A 202 -19.56 -13.52 -18.88
C GLU A 202 -19.29 -15.03 -18.71
N GLN A 203 -20.34 -15.85 -18.79
CA GLN A 203 -20.24 -17.31 -18.71
C GLN A 203 -19.60 -17.90 -19.97
N ILE A 204 -19.77 -17.27 -21.13
CA ILE A 204 -19.10 -17.65 -22.38
C ILE A 204 -17.60 -17.41 -22.25
N ALA A 205 -17.20 -16.26 -21.71
CA ALA A 205 -15.80 -15.97 -21.44
C ALA A 205 -15.21 -16.94 -20.40
N GLU A 206 -15.91 -17.13 -19.27
CA GLU A 206 -15.52 -18.08 -18.22
C GLU A 206 -15.32 -19.50 -18.76
N PHE A 207 -16.28 -20.02 -19.53
CA PHE A 207 -16.17 -21.34 -20.15
C PHE A 207 -15.04 -21.40 -21.17
N GLY A 208 -14.85 -20.35 -21.96
CA GLY A 208 -13.76 -20.25 -22.92
C GLY A 208 -12.39 -20.32 -22.24
N TYR A 209 -12.16 -19.57 -21.16
CA TYR A 209 -10.91 -19.65 -20.41
C TYR A 209 -10.69 -21.02 -19.78
N ILE A 210 -11.73 -21.64 -19.23
CA ILE A 210 -11.65 -23.01 -18.69
C ILE A 210 -11.22 -24.00 -19.78
N LEU A 211 -11.77 -23.90 -21.00
CA LEU A 211 -11.39 -24.76 -22.13
C LEU A 211 -9.93 -24.52 -22.55
N VAL A 212 -9.48 -23.25 -22.56
CA VAL A 212 -8.07 -22.92 -22.82
C VAL A 212 -7.18 -23.57 -21.75
N GLU A 213 -7.45 -23.41 -20.46
CA GLU A 213 -6.64 -23.99 -19.39
C GLU A 213 -6.68 -25.54 -19.37
N ALA A 214 -7.79 -26.14 -19.79
CA ALA A 214 -7.92 -27.58 -20.01
C ALA A 214 -7.11 -28.09 -21.22
N ASN A 215 -6.49 -27.21 -22.00
CA ASN A 215 -5.84 -27.53 -23.28
C ASN A 215 -6.82 -28.07 -24.35
N ASP A 216 -8.12 -27.77 -24.23
CA ASP A 216 -9.11 -27.99 -25.28
C ASP A 216 -9.23 -26.74 -26.16
N ASP A 217 -8.13 -26.43 -26.85
CA ASP A 217 -8.02 -25.24 -27.70
C ASP A 217 -9.07 -25.28 -28.84
N ALA A 218 -9.37 -26.47 -29.35
CA ALA A 218 -10.40 -26.69 -30.37
C ALA A 218 -11.81 -26.39 -29.83
N GLY A 219 -12.11 -26.83 -28.61
CA GLY A 219 -13.37 -26.52 -27.92
C GLY A 219 -13.52 -25.04 -27.63
N ALA A 220 -12.46 -24.40 -27.11
CA ALA A 220 -12.44 -22.95 -26.84
C ALA A 220 -12.69 -22.14 -28.13
N TYR A 221 -12.04 -22.54 -29.23
CA TYR A 221 -12.23 -21.90 -30.53
C TYR A 221 -13.65 -22.11 -31.08
N ALA A 222 -14.20 -23.33 -30.99
CA ALA A 222 -15.57 -23.61 -31.41
C ALA A 222 -16.60 -22.80 -30.60
N LEU A 223 -16.38 -22.64 -29.30
CA LEU A 223 -17.21 -21.80 -28.43
C LEU A 223 -17.14 -20.33 -28.89
N ALA A 224 -15.93 -19.83 -29.15
CA ALA A 224 -15.71 -18.47 -29.61
C ALA A 224 -16.34 -18.18 -30.98
N GLN A 225 -16.33 -19.15 -31.90
CA GLN A 225 -17.01 -19.04 -33.19
C GLN A 225 -18.53 -18.93 -33.03
N ARG A 226 -19.10 -19.64 -32.05
CA ARG A 226 -20.53 -19.60 -31.77
C ARG A 226 -20.96 -18.28 -31.13
N TYR A 227 -20.10 -17.68 -30.31
CA TYR A 227 -20.40 -16.46 -29.55
C TYR A 227 -19.37 -15.34 -29.79
N PRO A 228 -19.27 -14.83 -31.03
CA PRO A 228 -18.15 -13.96 -31.44
C PRO A 228 -18.08 -12.63 -30.69
N GLN A 229 -19.21 -12.09 -30.20
CA GLN A 229 -19.25 -10.82 -29.47
C GLN A 229 -18.71 -10.91 -28.04
N ALA A 230 -18.70 -12.11 -27.45
CA ALA A 230 -18.27 -12.34 -26.06
C ALA A 230 -16.91 -13.04 -25.94
N ALA A 231 -16.30 -13.41 -27.08
CA ALA A 231 -15.15 -14.33 -27.11
C ALA A 231 -13.82 -13.70 -27.52
N GLY A 232 -13.76 -12.36 -27.68
CA GLY A 232 -12.52 -11.67 -28.05
C GLY A 232 -11.36 -11.94 -27.09
N GLY A 233 -11.63 -11.99 -25.78
CA GLY A 233 -10.63 -12.36 -24.77
C GLY A 233 -10.14 -13.80 -24.90
N VAL A 234 -11.05 -14.75 -25.14
CA VAL A 234 -10.72 -16.18 -25.29
C VAL A 234 -9.84 -16.43 -26.52
N ILE A 235 -10.18 -15.82 -27.66
CA ILE A 235 -9.36 -15.94 -28.88
C ILE A 235 -7.98 -15.32 -28.68
N ARG A 236 -7.88 -14.22 -27.93
CA ARG A 236 -6.59 -13.61 -27.60
C ARG A 236 -5.72 -14.58 -26.78
N GLU A 237 -6.28 -15.20 -25.75
CA GLU A 237 -5.53 -16.19 -24.95
C GLU A 237 -5.10 -17.40 -25.78
N LEU A 238 -5.96 -17.91 -26.67
CA LEU A 238 -5.58 -18.94 -27.63
C LEU A 238 -4.39 -18.51 -28.51
N ALA A 239 -4.39 -17.27 -28.98
CA ALA A 239 -3.31 -16.72 -29.81
C ALA A 239 -1.97 -16.67 -29.04
N TYR A 240 -1.95 -16.14 -27.82
CA TYR A 240 -0.72 -16.07 -27.02
C TYR A 240 -0.24 -17.44 -26.53
N LYS A 241 -1.17 -18.36 -26.23
CA LYS A 241 -0.83 -19.73 -25.87
C LYS A 241 -0.23 -20.52 -27.04
N ALA A 242 -0.77 -20.35 -28.25
CA ALA A 242 -0.21 -20.91 -29.46
C ALA A 242 1.21 -20.38 -29.71
N LEU A 243 1.43 -19.06 -29.56
CA LEU A 243 2.76 -18.46 -29.61
C LEU A 243 3.73 -19.06 -28.58
N GLY A 244 3.31 -19.21 -27.31
CA GLY A 244 4.14 -19.79 -26.26
C GLY A 244 4.57 -21.25 -26.51
N ARG A 245 3.83 -21.97 -27.37
CA ARG A 245 4.14 -23.34 -27.80
C ARG A 245 4.89 -23.40 -29.13
N GLY A 246 5.12 -22.27 -29.80
CA GLY A 246 5.70 -22.20 -31.13
C GLY A 246 4.75 -22.63 -32.25
N ASP A 247 3.43 -22.68 -32.00
CA ASP A 247 2.42 -22.94 -33.04
C ASP A 247 2.02 -21.64 -33.75
N HIS A 248 2.86 -21.22 -34.69
CA HIS A 248 2.70 -19.95 -35.41
C HIS A 248 1.49 -19.98 -36.36
N GLU A 249 1.13 -21.15 -36.89
CA GLU A 249 -0.02 -21.31 -37.79
C GLU A 249 -1.32 -21.01 -37.07
N SER A 250 -1.56 -21.66 -35.93
CA SER A 250 -2.76 -21.43 -35.11
C SER A 250 -2.81 -20.00 -34.55
N ALA A 251 -1.67 -19.48 -34.08
CA ALA A 251 -1.60 -18.09 -33.58
C ALA A 251 -2.01 -17.08 -34.66
N ARG A 252 -1.52 -17.26 -35.90
CA ARG A 252 -1.87 -16.42 -37.04
C ARG A 252 -3.37 -16.46 -37.33
N ASP A 253 -3.96 -17.65 -37.34
CA ASP A 253 -5.39 -17.81 -37.61
C ASP A 253 -6.25 -17.14 -36.53
N TYR A 254 -5.83 -17.22 -35.26
CA TYR A 254 -6.51 -16.52 -34.16
C TYR A 254 -6.37 -14.99 -34.25
N PHE A 255 -5.17 -14.47 -34.57
CA PHE A 255 -5.00 -13.04 -34.79
C PHE A 255 -5.75 -12.54 -36.04
N ALA A 256 -5.80 -13.33 -37.11
CA ALA A 256 -6.61 -13.04 -38.29
C ALA A 256 -8.10 -12.95 -37.93
N TRP A 257 -8.58 -13.85 -37.07
CA TRP A 257 -9.95 -13.81 -36.57
C TRP A 257 -10.25 -12.53 -35.78
N LEU A 258 -9.32 -12.09 -34.92
CA LEU A 258 -9.41 -10.83 -34.17
C LEU A 258 -9.37 -9.61 -35.09
N HIS A 259 -8.49 -9.65 -36.11
CA HIS A 259 -8.33 -8.58 -37.09
C HIS A 259 -9.61 -8.31 -37.88
N GLN A 260 -10.24 -9.36 -38.40
CA GLN A 260 -11.50 -9.27 -39.16
C GLN A 260 -12.66 -8.62 -38.37
N ARG A 261 -12.55 -8.58 -37.04
CA ARG A 261 -13.58 -8.09 -36.12
C ARG A 261 -13.18 -6.80 -35.40
N ASN A 262 -12.03 -6.21 -35.75
CA ASN A 262 -11.48 -5.02 -35.10
C ASN A 262 -11.27 -5.18 -33.58
N TYR A 263 -10.88 -6.38 -33.14
CA TYR A 263 -10.58 -6.69 -31.73
C TYR A 263 -9.08 -6.72 -31.40
N LEU A 264 -8.22 -6.44 -32.38
CA LEU A 264 -6.78 -6.34 -32.14
C LEU A 264 -6.46 -5.13 -31.26
N SER A 265 -5.69 -5.37 -30.21
CA SER A 265 -4.90 -4.31 -29.57
C SER A 265 -3.65 -3.99 -30.40
N SER A 266 -2.94 -2.91 -30.04
CA SER A 266 -1.65 -2.57 -30.66
C SER A 266 -0.60 -3.68 -30.49
N ALA A 267 -0.61 -4.37 -29.34
CA ALA A 267 0.24 -5.52 -29.09
C ALA A 267 -0.14 -6.71 -29.99
N ASP A 268 -1.44 -6.99 -30.15
CA ASP A 268 -1.93 -8.07 -31.02
C ASP A 268 -1.59 -7.80 -32.49
N ALA A 269 -1.74 -6.53 -32.94
CA ALA A 269 -1.39 -6.13 -34.30
C ALA A 269 0.10 -6.33 -34.60
N ARG A 270 0.98 -6.07 -33.63
CA ARG A 270 2.41 -6.30 -33.77
C ARG A 270 2.76 -7.79 -33.86
N GLN A 271 2.17 -8.64 -33.03
CA GLN A 271 2.38 -10.09 -33.12
C GLN A 271 1.87 -10.65 -34.45
N TYR A 272 0.70 -10.19 -34.90
CA TYR A 272 0.13 -10.62 -36.18
C TYR A 272 0.98 -10.17 -37.38
N TYR A 273 1.52 -8.95 -37.34
CA TYR A 273 2.44 -8.44 -38.36
C TYR A 273 3.64 -9.37 -38.55
N PHE A 274 4.33 -9.76 -37.46
CA PHE A 274 5.51 -10.62 -37.56
C PHE A 274 5.19 -12.01 -38.10
N LEU A 275 4.05 -12.59 -37.72
CA LEU A 275 3.61 -13.89 -38.25
C LEU A 275 3.33 -13.84 -39.76
N LEU A 276 2.77 -12.73 -40.26
CA LEU A 276 2.51 -12.55 -41.69
C LEU A 276 3.80 -12.32 -42.48
N GLU A 277 4.76 -11.61 -41.91
CA GLU A 277 6.09 -11.45 -42.52
C GLU A 277 6.82 -12.79 -42.65
N GLU A 278 6.84 -13.60 -41.58
CA GLU A 278 7.49 -14.91 -41.56
C GLU A 278 6.87 -15.88 -42.58
N ASP A 279 5.55 -15.84 -42.74
CA ASP A 279 4.82 -16.69 -43.70
C ASP A 279 4.92 -16.19 -45.16
N GLY A 280 5.60 -15.06 -45.39
CA GLY A 280 5.76 -14.47 -46.73
C GLY A 280 4.52 -13.77 -47.27
N GLN A 281 3.52 -13.50 -46.44
CA GLN A 281 2.32 -12.73 -46.79
C GLN A 281 2.62 -11.21 -46.73
N LEU A 282 3.62 -10.79 -47.50
CA LEU A 282 4.23 -9.46 -47.41
C LEU A 282 3.24 -8.31 -47.68
N GLU A 283 2.28 -8.49 -48.58
CA GLU A 283 1.21 -7.49 -48.82
C GLU A 283 0.29 -7.31 -47.61
N ALA A 284 -0.06 -8.40 -46.93
CA ALA A 284 -0.91 -8.37 -45.74
C ALA A 284 -0.17 -7.80 -44.53
N ALA A 285 1.11 -8.15 -44.37
CA ALA A 285 1.99 -7.55 -43.37
C ALA A 285 2.12 -6.03 -43.58
N MET A 286 2.35 -5.59 -44.83
CA MET A 286 2.44 -4.18 -45.18
C MET A 286 1.12 -3.42 -44.90
N ALA A 287 -0.04 -4.05 -45.08
CA ALA A 287 -1.34 -3.44 -44.74
C ALA A 287 -1.55 -3.24 -43.23
N LEU A 288 -0.88 -4.03 -42.38
CA LEU A 288 -0.92 -3.94 -40.92
C LEU A 288 0.19 -3.08 -40.32
N ALA A 289 1.15 -2.65 -41.14
CA ALA A 289 2.37 -1.96 -40.72
C ALA A 289 2.12 -0.76 -39.79
N ASP A 290 1.10 0.06 -40.08
CA ASP A 290 0.76 1.24 -39.25
C ASP A 290 0.08 0.83 -37.93
N ALA A 291 -0.84 -0.14 -37.96
CA ALA A 291 -1.51 -0.64 -36.75
C ALA A 291 -0.55 -1.37 -35.81
N ALA A 292 0.48 -2.03 -36.37
CA ALA A 292 1.58 -2.68 -35.68
C ALA A 292 2.67 -1.70 -35.18
N GLN A 293 2.59 -0.43 -35.60
CA GLN A 293 3.56 0.63 -35.31
C GLN A 293 4.99 0.27 -35.78
N THR A 294 5.10 -0.31 -36.97
CA THR A 294 6.38 -0.64 -37.61
C THR A 294 7.12 0.61 -38.07
N SER A 295 8.44 0.49 -38.19
CA SER A 295 9.33 1.59 -38.54
C SER A 295 9.48 1.75 -40.08
N CYS A 296 10.02 2.89 -40.55
CA CYS A 296 10.06 3.21 -41.99
C CYS A 296 10.96 2.24 -42.78
N LEU A 297 12.12 1.89 -42.22
CA LEU A 297 13.08 0.95 -42.79
C LEU A 297 12.56 -0.49 -42.79
N GLU A 298 11.75 -0.90 -41.80
CA GLU A 298 11.08 -2.21 -41.81
C GLU A 298 10.13 -2.30 -43.02
N GLN A 299 9.40 -1.23 -43.32
CA GLN A 299 8.56 -1.17 -44.51
C GLN A 299 9.37 -1.14 -45.83
N VAL A 300 10.55 -0.48 -45.85
CA VAL A 300 11.46 -0.54 -47.01
C VAL A 300 11.99 -1.96 -47.23
N GLU A 301 12.33 -2.66 -46.15
CA GLU A 301 12.79 -4.04 -46.20
C GLU A 301 11.72 -4.96 -46.81
N ILE A 302 10.46 -4.84 -46.38
CA ILE A 302 9.34 -5.58 -46.97
C ILE A 302 9.21 -5.29 -48.47
N LEU A 303 9.31 -4.03 -48.90
CA LEU A 303 9.25 -3.65 -50.31
C LEU A 303 10.41 -4.22 -51.14
N LEU A 304 11.62 -4.28 -50.57
CA LEU A 304 12.77 -4.92 -51.20
C LEU A 304 12.60 -6.44 -51.29
N LYS A 305 12.02 -7.09 -50.28
CA LYS A 305 11.66 -8.53 -50.31
C LYS A 305 10.60 -8.85 -51.36
N MET A 306 9.76 -7.88 -51.72
CA MET A 306 8.77 -7.97 -52.81
C MET A 306 9.35 -7.65 -54.21
N ASP A 307 10.67 -7.46 -54.34
CA ASP A 307 11.37 -7.03 -55.57
C ASP A 307 10.85 -5.69 -56.15
N ASN A 308 10.20 -4.85 -55.34
CA ASN A 308 9.66 -3.58 -55.79
C ASN A 308 10.65 -2.43 -55.51
N GLU A 309 11.77 -2.44 -56.21
CA GLU A 309 12.86 -1.47 -56.01
C GLU A 309 12.43 -0.01 -56.21
N ALA A 310 11.45 0.23 -57.09
CA ALA A 310 10.90 1.57 -57.33
C ALA A 310 10.16 2.10 -56.10
N ALA A 311 9.24 1.31 -55.53
CA ALA A 311 8.52 1.70 -54.31
C ALA A 311 9.45 1.75 -53.09
N ALA A 312 10.44 0.85 -53.01
CA ALA A 312 11.45 0.86 -51.96
C ALA A 312 12.30 2.14 -51.99
N ARG A 313 12.75 2.58 -53.17
CA ARG A 313 13.47 3.87 -53.33
C ARG A 313 12.60 5.06 -52.93
N GLU A 314 11.33 5.07 -53.34
CA GLU A 314 10.39 6.14 -53.00
C GLU A 314 10.15 6.22 -51.48
N ARG A 315 9.95 5.08 -50.82
CA ARG A 315 9.78 5.01 -49.36
C ARG A 315 11.08 5.37 -48.61
N PHE A 316 12.23 4.87 -49.07
CA PHE A 316 13.55 5.06 -48.42
C PHE A 316 13.99 6.52 -48.32
N VAL A 317 13.64 7.37 -49.29
CA VAL A 317 13.98 8.81 -49.25
C VAL A 317 13.37 9.51 -48.03
N ASN A 318 12.23 9.01 -47.53
CA ASN A 318 11.57 9.54 -46.34
C ASN A 318 11.98 8.83 -45.05
N CYS A 319 12.82 7.79 -45.14
CA CYS A 319 13.26 7.04 -43.97
C CYS A 319 14.46 7.70 -43.30
N SER A 320 14.37 7.79 -41.98
CA SER A 320 15.37 8.38 -41.12
C SER A 320 16.56 7.43 -40.95
N VAL A 321 17.78 7.95 -41.13
CA VAL A 321 19.04 7.22 -40.85
C VAL A 321 19.10 6.78 -39.38
N GLN A 322 18.48 7.56 -38.48
CA GLN A 322 18.49 7.35 -37.05
C GLN A 322 17.72 6.08 -36.62
N GLU A 323 16.85 5.56 -37.48
CA GLU A 323 16.05 4.38 -37.20
C GLU A 323 16.90 3.11 -37.12
N ASN A 324 17.72 2.83 -38.15
CA ASN A 324 18.73 1.78 -38.13
C ASN A 324 19.89 2.11 -39.09
N PRO A 325 21.01 2.69 -38.60
CA PRO A 325 22.07 3.21 -39.46
C PRO A 325 22.85 2.14 -40.24
N VAL A 326 22.92 0.90 -39.73
CA VAL A 326 23.62 -0.22 -40.38
C VAL A 326 22.84 -0.66 -41.63
N VAL A 327 21.54 -0.90 -41.44
CA VAL A 327 20.61 -1.31 -42.50
C VAL A 327 20.47 -0.20 -43.52
N TRP A 328 20.41 1.06 -43.07
CA TRP A 328 20.37 2.23 -43.93
C TRP A 328 21.59 2.32 -44.87
N LEU A 329 22.82 2.19 -44.34
CA LEU A 329 24.05 2.28 -45.17
C LEU A 329 24.13 1.15 -46.19
N SER A 330 23.72 -0.06 -45.78
CA SER A 330 23.71 -1.23 -46.65
C SER A 330 22.69 -1.07 -47.79
N PHE A 331 21.48 -0.60 -47.49
CA PHE A 331 20.47 -0.30 -48.51
C PHE A 331 20.91 0.87 -49.41
N ALA A 332 21.58 1.90 -48.89
CA ALA A 332 22.12 2.99 -49.69
C ALA A 332 23.24 2.54 -50.66
N GLU A 333 24.11 1.62 -50.23
CA GLU A 333 25.14 1.00 -51.08
C GLU A 333 24.50 0.11 -52.16
N GLN A 334 23.55 -0.75 -51.77
CA GLN A 334 22.85 -1.66 -52.69
C GLN A 334 22.04 -0.89 -53.76
N LEU A 335 21.40 0.22 -53.38
CA LEU A 335 20.66 1.10 -54.29
C LEU A 335 21.58 2.10 -55.04
N GLN A 336 22.91 2.03 -54.83
CA GLN A 336 23.95 2.85 -55.46
C GLN A 336 23.82 4.36 -55.25
N LEU A 337 23.34 4.78 -54.09
CA LEU A 337 23.09 6.18 -53.78
C LEU A 337 24.32 6.84 -53.13
N TYR A 338 25.47 6.89 -53.82
CA TYR A 338 26.71 7.47 -53.27
C TYR A 338 26.61 8.95 -52.89
N ASP A 339 25.71 9.70 -53.53
CA ASP A 339 25.38 11.06 -53.10
C ASP A 339 24.67 11.08 -51.74
N ALA A 340 23.80 10.11 -51.48
CA ALA A 340 23.18 9.94 -50.17
C ALA A 340 24.23 9.45 -49.15
N ILE A 341 25.10 8.50 -49.51
CA ILE A 341 26.21 8.05 -48.65
C ILE A 341 27.18 9.20 -48.33
N GLN A 342 27.47 10.06 -49.31
CA GLN A 342 28.33 11.23 -49.11
C GLN A 342 27.69 12.22 -48.15
N ARG A 343 26.38 12.48 -48.29
CA ARG A 343 25.64 13.43 -47.44
C ARG A 343 25.34 12.88 -46.05
N THR A 344 25.22 11.56 -45.91
CA THR A 344 24.93 10.90 -44.65
C THR A 344 26.19 10.66 -43.84
N GLN A 345 26.14 11.03 -42.57
CA GLN A 345 27.18 10.78 -41.57
C GLN A 345 26.68 9.75 -40.57
N PHE A 346 27.51 8.76 -40.24
CA PHE A 346 27.17 7.71 -39.28
C PHE A 346 27.85 7.98 -37.95
N THR A 347 27.08 7.87 -36.86
CA THR A 347 27.61 7.97 -35.51
C THR A 347 28.44 6.75 -35.13
N ALA A 348 28.09 5.56 -35.64
CA ALA A 348 28.83 4.33 -35.39
C ALA A 348 30.16 4.29 -36.17
N GLY A 349 31.28 4.20 -35.43
CA GLY A 349 32.63 4.28 -36.00
C GLY A 349 32.96 3.21 -37.03
N ALA A 350 32.40 2.00 -36.92
CA ALA A 350 32.57 0.93 -37.90
C ALA A 350 31.86 1.26 -39.24
N LEU A 351 30.62 1.73 -39.19
CA LEU A 351 29.87 2.17 -40.38
C LEU A 351 30.50 3.40 -41.02
N GLN A 352 30.98 4.33 -40.20
CA GLN A 352 31.71 5.49 -40.69
C GLN A 352 33.05 5.08 -41.32
N ALA A 353 33.78 4.12 -40.74
CA ALA A 353 35.00 3.58 -41.33
C ALA A 353 34.72 2.85 -42.65
N GLN A 354 33.61 2.11 -42.74
CA GLN A 354 33.16 1.46 -43.97
C GLN A 354 32.84 2.49 -45.06
N ARG A 355 32.04 3.51 -44.73
CA ARG A 355 31.79 4.67 -45.59
C ARG A 355 33.09 5.32 -46.08
N ARG A 356 34.04 5.57 -45.18
CA ARG A 356 35.31 6.22 -45.53
C ARG A 356 36.19 5.38 -46.40
N ARG A 357 36.29 4.07 -46.15
CA ARG A 357 37.04 3.17 -47.02
C ARG A 357 36.46 3.18 -48.44
N LEU A 358 35.13 3.11 -48.55
CA LEU A 358 34.42 3.19 -49.82
C LEU A 358 34.75 4.51 -50.55
N LEU A 359 34.78 5.64 -49.84
CA LEU A 359 35.14 6.94 -50.41
C LEU A 359 36.66 7.12 -50.65
N MET A 360 37.55 6.48 -49.89
CA MET A 360 39.01 6.71 -49.91
C MET A 360 39.64 6.13 -51.14
N ASN A 361 39.25 4.89 -51.40
CA ASN A 361 39.65 4.21 -52.60
C ASN A 361 39.08 4.96 -53.82
N TYR A 362 37.86 5.48 -53.72
CA TYR A 362 37.27 6.33 -54.77
C TYR A 362 38.09 7.61 -55.01
N TYR A 363 38.47 8.41 -53.99
CA TYR A 363 39.18 9.68 -54.16
C TYR A 363 40.68 9.57 -54.49
N HIS A 364 41.39 8.59 -53.94
CA HIS A 364 42.81 8.39 -54.27
C HIS A 364 43.01 8.01 -55.75
N ASN A 365 42.12 7.17 -56.28
CA ASN A 365 42.15 6.75 -57.68
C ASN A 365 41.85 7.90 -58.65
N GLU A 366 40.96 8.81 -58.26
CA GLU A 366 40.63 10.02 -59.03
C GLU A 366 41.68 11.15 -58.86
N GLN A 367 42.80 10.91 -58.16
CA GLN A 367 43.85 11.89 -57.82
C GLN A 367 43.32 13.17 -57.18
N ALA A 368 42.21 13.01 -56.48
CA ALA A 368 41.49 14.08 -55.86
C ALA A 368 42.17 14.37 -54.50
N TRP A 369 43.43 14.87 -54.50
CA TRP A 369 44.25 15.06 -53.28
C TRP A 369 43.56 15.95 -52.26
N GLN A 370 42.79 16.93 -52.74
CA GLN A 370 41.97 17.77 -51.88
C GLN A 370 40.82 16.96 -51.27
N GLN A 371 40.08 16.18 -52.06
CA GLN A 371 39.00 15.29 -51.58
C GLN A 371 39.53 14.14 -50.72
N GLN A 372 40.78 13.71 -50.93
CA GLN A 372 41.45 12.68 -50.15
C GLN A 372 42.02 13.24 -48.85
N ILE A 373 42.54 14.47 -48.84
CA ILE A 373 42.79 15.19 -47.60
C ILE A 373 41.45 15.40 -46.89
N GLU A 374 40.41 15.87 -47.57
CA GLU A 374 39.07 16.04 -46.98
C GLU A 374 38.52 14.73 -46.41
N LEU A 375 38.80 13.60 -47.07
CA LEU A 375 38.36 12.31 -46.60
C LEU A 375 39.28 11.68 -45.57
N LEU A 376 40.60 11.88 -45.58
CA LEU A 376 41.59 11.16 -44.76
C LEU A 376 42.29 12.00 -43.71
N ALA A 377 42.40 13.32 -43.88
CA ALA A 377 42.98 14.26 -42.91
C ALA A 377 42.53 13.96 -41.48
N ASN A 378 41.28 13.52 -41.35
CA ASN A 378 40.65 13.28 -40.07
C ASN A 378 40.31 11.81 -39.80
N ASN A 379 40.80 10.91 -40.65
CA ASN A 379 40.00 9.71 -40.94
C ASN A 379 40.84 8.50 -41.32
N ALA A 380 42.14 8.72 -41.56
CA ALA A 380 43.12 7.68 -41.69
C ALA A 380 43.32 6.92 -40.35
N THR A 381 43.35 5.60 -40.41
CA THR A 381 43.24 4.68 -39.27
C THR A 381 44.37 3.66 -39.15
N ASN A 382 45.26 3.57 -40.13
CA ASN A 382 46.37 2.62 -40.15
C ASN A 382 47.61 3.28 -40.78
N GLU A 383 48.80 2.67 -40.63
CA GLU A 383 50.09 3.23 -41.09
C GLU A 383 50.01 3.75 -42.50
N ALA A 384 49.33 2.98 -43.35
CA ALA A 384 49.20 3.27 -44.76
C ALA A 384 48.36 4.53 -44.95
N GLU A 385 47.11 4.56 -44.47
CA GLU A 385 46.26 5.75 -44.57
C GLU A 385 46.96 7.02 -44.03
N LEU A 386 47.86 6.88 -43.03
CA LEU A 386 48.59 7.96 -42.38
C LEU A 386 49.86 8.40 -43.05
N THR A 387 50.56 7.46 -43.65
CA THR A 387 51.70 7.79 -44.49
C THR A 387 51.18 8.50 -45.75
N TYR A 388 50.09 8.01 -46.36
CA TYR A 388 49.42 8.69 -47.49
C TYR A 388 48.93 10.09 -47.11
N LEU A 389 48.55 10.31 -45.86
CA LEU A 389 48.20 11.62 -45.34
C LEU A 389 49.41 12.53 -45.04
N ALA A 390 50.44 12.03 -44.34
CA ALA A 390 51.65 12.78 -43.98
C ALA A 390 52.35 13.33 -45.23
N MET A 391 52.37 12.49 -46.26
CA MET A 391 52.92 12.81 -47.56
C MET A 391 52.03 13.80 -48.31
N ALA A 392 50.70 13.67 -48.26
CA ALA A 392 49.80 14.67 -48.83
C ALA A 392 50.04 16.06 -48.20
N TYR A 393 50.32 16.15 -46.89
CA TYR A 393 50.62 17.40 -46.19
C TYR A 393 52.01 17.99 -46.47
N ASP A 394 53.05 17.17 -46.46
CA ASP A 394 54.41 17.61 -46.83
C ASP A 394 54.44 18.13 -48.28
N ARG A 395 53.70 17.49 -49.21
CA ARG A 395 53.64 17.86 -50.63
C ARG A 395 52.94 19.17 -50.93
N ILE A 396 52.02 19.58 -50.07
CA ILE A 396 51.37 20.90 -50.16
C ILE A 396 52.07 21.97 -49.32
N GLY A 397 53.21 21.63 -48.68
CA GLY A 397 54.05 22.58 -47.93
C GLY A 397 53.58 22.85 -46.50
N ASP A 398 52.74 21.98 -45.92
CA ASP A 398 52.17 22.16 -44.60
C ASP A 398 53.04 21.52 -43.52
N ALA A 399 54.10 22.24 -43.11
CA ALA A 399 55.09 21.77 -42.14
C ALA A 399 54.49 21.38 -40.79
N ARG A 400 53.36 22.02 -40.42
CA ARG A 400 52.66 21.76 -39.17
C ARG A 400 51.89 20.43 -39.24
N ASN A 401 51.14 20.20 -40.31
CA ASN A 401 50.42 18.94 -40.47
C ASN A 401 51.36 17.76 -40.81
N ALA A 402 52.52 18.07 -41.41
CA ALA A 402 53.61 17.12 -41.57
C ALA A 402 54.22 16.71 -40.21
N GLU A 403 54.65 17.66 -39.37
CA GLU A 403 55.13 17.41 -37.98
C GLU A 403 54.18 16.47 -37.24
N GLN A 404 52.89 16.77 -37.31
CA GLN A 404 51.85 16.01 -36.64
C GLN A 404 51.68 14.60 -37.19
N THR A 405 51.77 14.41 -38.50
CA THR A 405 51.64 13.08 -39.07
C THR A 405 52.93 12.25 -38.90
N TRP A 406 54.09 12.89 -38.77
CA TRP A 406 55.35 12.22 -38.41
C TRP A 406 55.43 11.80 -36.96
N LEU A 407 55.02 12.68 -36.04
CA LEU A 407 54.73 12.33 -34.65
C LEU A 407 53.86 11.09 -34.57
N ARG A 408 52.86 10.99 -35.45
CA ARG A 408 51.94 9.87 -35.50
C ARG A 408 52.59 8.57 -35.98
N ILE A 409 53.55 8.65 -36.89
CA ILE A 409 54.30 7.48 -37.36
C ILE A 409 55.29 6.99 -36.31
N TRP A 410 56.06 7.90 -35.68
CA TRP A 410 56.93 7.54 -34.53
C TRP A 410 56.14 6.72 -33.52
N ARG A 411 54.95 7.21 -33.24
CA ARG A 411 54.11 6.60 -32.23
C ARG A 411 53.64 5.24 -32.68
N ASP A 412 53.06 5.17 -33.86
CA ASP A 412 52.30 3.98 -34.22
C ASP A 412 53.24 2.83 -34.64
N TYR A 413 54.50 3.13 -34.96
CA TYR A 413 55.44 2.17 -35.52
C TYR A 413 56.81 2.16 -34.81
N ARG A 414 56.96 2.95 -33.74
CA ARG A 414 58.16 3.08 -32.87
C ARG A 414 59.46 3.33 -33.65
N ASP A 415 59.39 4.18 -34.68
CA ASP A 415 60.54 4.63 -35.51
C ASP A 415 61.31 5.83 -34.91
N PRO A 416 62.49 5.66 -34.27
CA PRO A 416 63.19 6.73 -33.54
C PRO A 416 63.59 7.93 -34.40
N ALA A 417 63.59 7.78 -35.73
CA ALA A 417 63.82 8.89 -36.65
C ALA A 417 62.60 9.82 -36.73
N ALA A 418 61.39 9.26 -36.70
CA ALA A 418 60.16 10.05 -36.59
C ALA A 418 60.09 10.79 -35.24
N LEU A 419 60.67 10.25 -34.15
CA LEU A 419 60.71 10.87 -32.82
C LEU A 419 61.60 12.11 -32.74
N GLU A 420 62.81 12.01 -33.30
CA GLU A 420 63.76 13.12 -33.30
C GLU A 420 63.19 14.29 -34.10
N LYS A 421 62.63 14.01 -35.29
CA LYS A 421 62.02 15.02 -36.17
C LYS A 421 60.84 15.72 -35.51
N ALA A 422 60.02 14.94 -34.82
CA ALA A 422 58.96 15.44 -33.98
C ALA A 422 59.45 16.37 -32.84
N THR A 423 60.31 15.87 -31.94
CA THR A 423 60.76 16.61 -30.72
C THR A 423 61.58 17.86 -31.02
N TYR A 424 62.22 17.90 -32.18
CA TYR A 424 62.93 19.07 -32.65
C TYR A 424 61.98 20.18 -33.13
N LEU A 425 61.01 19.85 -34.00
CA LEU A 425 60.00 20.79 -34.50
C LEU A 425 59.16 21.35 -33.35
N LEU A 426 58.93 20.54 -32.31
CA LEU A 426 58.24 20.93 -31.08
C LEU A 426 59.03 21.95 -30.24
N TRP A 427 60.27 21.62 -29.84
CA TRP A 427 61.04 22.52 -28.98
C TRP A 427 61.29 23.89 -29.61
N GLN A 428 61.51 23.96 -30.94
CA GLN A 428 61.71 25.23 -31.64
C GLN A 428 60.49 26.15 -31.61
N ARG A 429 59.30 25.58 -31.46
CA ARG A 429 58.05 26.33 -31.32
C ARG A 429 57.78 26.78 -29.88
N GLY A 430 58.69 26.51 -28.94
CA GLY A 430 58.52 26.79 -27.52
C GLY A 430 57.79 25.69 -26.74
N GLU A 431 57.52 24.53 -27.37
CA GLU A 431 56.76 23.41 -26.79
C GLU A 431 57.67 22.54 -25.91
N ALA A 432 58.13 23.12 -24.81
CA ALA A 432 59.19 22.58 -23.98
C ALA A 432 58.76 21.28 -23.25
N GLU A 433 57.60 21.26 -22.62
CA GLU A 433 57.04 20.07 -21.95
C GLU A 433 56.77 18.93 -22.92
N GLN A 434 56.13 19.25 -24.05
CA GLN A 434 55.85 18.24 -25.07
C GLN A 434 57.12 17.61 -25.59
N THR A 435 58.17 18.39 -25.55
CA THR A 435 59.47 17.82 -25.76
C THR A 435 59.81 16.91 -24.60
N LEU A 436 59.86 17.37 -23.34
CA LEU A 436 60.14 16.52 -22.17
C LEU A 436 59.59 15.09 -22.23
N THR A 437 58.30 14.85 -22.06
CA THR A 437 57.75 13.48 -21.99
C THR A 437 58.19 12.62 -23.15
N LEU A 438 58.11 13.21 -24.34
CA LEU A 438 58.42 12.52 -25.56
C LEU A 438 59.88 12.04 -25.58
N LEU A 439 60.75 12.71 -24.85
CA LEU A 439 62.11 12.30 -24.57
C LEU A 439 62.16 11.25 -23.46
N GLN A 440 61.64 11.52 -22.26
CA GLN A 440 61.64 10.57 -21.14
C GLN A 440 61.15 9.18 -21.55
N GLU A 441 60.08 9.12 -22.32
CA GLU A 441 59.45 7.89 -22.77
C GLU A 441 60.33 7.13 -23.75
N ALA A 442 61.09 7.86 -24.53
CA ALA A 442 62.05 7.25 -25.41
C ALA A 442 63.26 6.70 -24.65
N PHE A 443 63.52 7.12 -23.41
CA PHE A 443 64.79 6.80 -22.74
C PHE A 443 64.99 5.34 -22.39
N SER A 444 63.91 4.62 -22.11
CA SER A 444 63.96 3.20 -21.76
C SER A 444 64.15 2.28 -22.97
N GLU A 445 63.63 2.69 -24.13
CA GLU A 445 63.59 1.89 -25.36
C GLU A 445 64.69 2.30 -26.35
N LEU A 446 65.13 3.54 -26.23
CA LEU A 446 66.26 4.05 -26.97
C LEU A 446 67.54 3.69 -26.24
N ASN A 447 68.54 3.37 -27.06
CA ASN A 447 69.90 3.49 -26.59
C ASN A 447 70.19 4.98 -26.29
N LEU A 448 70.15 5.35 -25.01
CA LEU A 448 70.40 6.73 -24.55
C LEU A 448 71.81 7.23 -24.79
N ALA A 449 72.74 6.33 -25.10
CA ALA A 449 74.08 6.68 -25.55
C ALA A 449 74.12 6.97 -27.07
N SER A 450 73.10 6.56 -27.84
CA SER A 450 72.98 6.82 -29.29
C SER A 450 72.79 8.30 -29.59
N ALA A 451 73.01 8.66 -30.85
CA ALA A 451 72.96 10.06 -31.28
C ALA A 451 71.58 10.72 -31.05
N PRO A 452 70.42 10.08 -31.35
CA PRO A 452 69.13 10.60 -30.92
C PRO A 452 69.04 10.71 -29.40
N GLY A 453 69.30 9.64 -28.63
CA GLY A 453 69.01 9.57 -27.18
C GLY A 453 69.70 10.60 -26.25
N ARG A 454 70.98 10.96 -26.46
CA ARG A 454 71.67 11.95 -25.60
C ARG A 454 71.12 13.37 -25.76
N ALA A 455 70.71 13.72 -26.98
CA ALA A 455 70.10 15.02 -27.26
C ALA A 455 68.75 15.17 -26.56
N LEU A 456 68.11 14.03 -26.30
CA LEU A 456 66.84 13.98 -25.60
C LEU A 456 67.02 14.18 -24.06
N LEU A 457 68.01 13.56 -23.38
CA LEU A 457 68.19 13.65 -21.90
C LEU A 457 68.53 15.06 -21.37
N SER A 458 69.39 15.81 -22.06
CA SER A 458 69.74 17.18 -21.62
C SER A 458 68.58 18.16 -21.80
N ARG A 459 67.76 17.95 -22.82
CA ARG A 459 66.51 18.70 -23.01
C ARG A 459 65.51 18.36 -21.89
N TYR A 460 65.71 17.23 -21.20
CA TYR A 460 64.85 16.74 -20.14
C TYR A 460 64.92 17.53 -18.82
N VAL A 461 66.11 17.82 -18.31
CA VAL A 461 66.23 18.46 -16.99
C VAL A 461 65.90 19.96 -17.05
N ASN A 462 66.34 20.63 -18.12
CA ASN A 462 66.25 22.08 -18.23
C ASN A 462 64.81 22.60 -18.32
N ILE A 463 63.91 21.79 -18.84
CA ILE A 463 62.51 22.19 -18.95
C ILE A 463 61.77 21.94 -17.62
N LEU A 464 62.18 20.98 -16.78
CA LEU A 464 61.57 20.73 -15.45
C LEU A 464 61.80 21.88 -14.45
N TYR A 465 62.92 22.57 -14.56
CA TYR A 465 63.16 23.77 -13.74
C TYR A 465 62.43 25.00 -14.26
N GLY A 466 62.36 25.15 -15.59
CA GLY A 466 61.59 26.23 -16.22
C GLY A 466 60.09 26.03 -16.08
N ARG A 467 59.66 24.81 -15.74
CA ARG A 467 58.26 24.41 -15.55
C ARG A 467 58.14 23.48 -14.33
N PRO A 468 58.11 24.01 -13.10
CA PRO A 468 58.02 23.25 -11.85
C PRO A 468 56.77 22.34 -11.71
N ASP A 469 55.77 22.56 -12.56
CA ASP A 469 54.59 21.74 -12.83
C ASP A 469 54.91 20.41 -13.52
N GLU A 470 56.05 20.36 -14.22
CA GLU A 470 56.45 19.18 -15.00
C GLU A 470 57.21 18.15 -14.19
N ILE A 471 57.36 18.41 -12.91
CA ILE A 471 58.17 17.63 -12.01
C ILE A 471 57.39 16.42 -11.50
N ASP A 472 58.01 15.24 -11.48
CA ASP A 472 57.40 14.10 -10.78
C ASP A 472 58.36 13.05 -10.26
N ALA A 473 57.86 12.19 -9.37
CA ALA A 473 58.57 11.08 -8.76
C ALA A 473 59.43 10.25 -9.69
N ASP A 474 58.83 9.82 -10.77
CA ASP A 474 59.40 8.88 -11.69
C ASP A 474 60.25 9.61 -12.69
N ARG A 475 59.95 10.86 -13.07
CA ARG A 475 60.92 11.75 -13.73
C ARG A 475 62.14 11.94 -12.86
N ILE A 476 61.95 12.16 -11.57
CA ILE A 476 62.98 12.37 -10.57
C ILE A 476 63.78 11.09 -10.32
N LYS A 477 63.12 9.94 -10.19
CA LYS A 477 63.74 8.61 -10.05
C LYS A 477 64.39 8.19 -11.35
N LEU A 478 63.78 8.47 -12.49
CA LEU A 478 64.31 8.21 -13.82
C LEU A 478 65.53 9.06 -14.01
N LEU A 479 65.50 10.32 -13.62
CA LEU A 479 66.65 11.21 -13.60
C LEU A 479 67.70 10.65 -12.64
N ALA A 480 67.35 10.31 -11.40
CA ALA A 480 68.26 9.71 -10.43
C ALA A 480 68.88 8.37 -10.92
N ARG A 481 68.11 7.54 -11.64
CA ARG A 481 68.52 6.24 -12.22
C ARG A 481 69.23 6.38 -13.57
N SER A 482 68.96 7.47 -14.28
CA SER A 482 69.65 7.93 -15.50
C SER A 482 70.81 8.87 -15.15
N ASN A 483 71.24 8.90 -13.88
CA ASN A 483 72.34 9.66 -13.26
C ASN A 483 72.21 11.21 -13.23
N ALA A 484 71.17 11.77 -12.58
CA ALA A 484 70.97 13.22 -12.31
C ALA A 484 71.29 13.67 -10.84
N ASP A 485 71.26 14.98 -10.52
CA ASP A 485 71.72 15.61 -9.24
C ASP A 485 70.74 15.44 -8.01
N PRO A 486 71.21 15.15 -6.76
CA PRO A 486 70.35 14.91 -5.58
C PRO A 486 69.57 16.08 -4.95
N VAL A 487 70.08 17.32 -4.92
CA VAL A 487 69.33 18.47 -4.34
C VAL A 487 68.18 18.85 -5.25
N ASP A 488 68.46 18.79 -6.54
CA ASP A 488 67.53 18.86 -7.64
C ASP A 488 66.46 17.79 -7.48
N VAL A 489 66.83 16.53 -7.36
CA VAL A 489 65.92 15.42 -7.04
C VAL A 489 65.07 15.67 -5.77
N ALA A 490 65.62 16.20 -4.67
CA ALA A 490 64.89 16.43 -3.42
C ALA A 490 63.87 17.59 -3.48
N GLU A 491 64.23 18.70 -4.11
CA GLU A 491 63.29 19.82 -4.30
C GLU A 491 62.22 19.45 -5.32
N LEU A 492 62.62 18.72 -6.36
CA LEU A 492 61.68 18.13 -7.28
C LEU A 492 60.73 17.17 -6.52
N TRP A 493 61.21 16.40 -5.54
CA TRP A 493 60.39 15.49 -4.72
C TRP A 493 59.38 16.22 -3.83
N ARG A 494 59.77 17.37 -3.28
CA ARG A 494 58.88 18.24 -2.52
C ARG A 494 57.84 18.90 -3.42
N LEU A 495 58.26 19.48 -4.53
CA LEU A 495 57.37 20.10 -5.51
C LEU A 495 56.39 19.08 -6.10
N TYR A 496 56.81 17.81 -6.16
CA TYR A 496 55.96 16.69 -6.47
C TYR A 496 55.00 16.27 -5.33
N GLY A 497 55.32 16.60 -4.08
CA GLY A 497 54.51 16.25 -2.91
C GLY A 497 54.82 14.90 -2.26
N ASP A 498 55.88 14.19 -2.68
CA ASP A 498 56.35 12.98 -1.98
C ASP A 498 57.33 13.35 -0.89
N CYS A 499 56.73 13.64 0.25
CA CYS A 499 57.42 14.14 1.40
C CYS A 499 58.31 13.12 2.10
N ASP A 500 58.04 11.82 2.00
CA ASP A 500 58.95 10.80 2.51
C ASP A 500 60.21 10.69 1.65
N ALA A 501 60.04 10.71 0.32
CA ALA A 501 61.15 10.66 -0.62
C ALA A 501 61.99 11.95 -0.56
N ALA A 502 61.34 13.11 -0.40
CA ALA A 502 62.00 14.38 -0.15
C ALA A 502 62.82 14.32 1.16
N LEU A 503 62.20 13.90 2.28
CA LEU A 503 62.88 13.77 3.58
C LEU A 503 64.03 12.73 3.53
N ALA A 504 63.87 11.63 2.79
CA ALA A 504 64.90 10.61 2.58
C ALA A 504 66.08 11.14 1.76
N ALA A 505 65.81 11.87 0.67
CA ALA A 505 66.83 12.54 -0.15
C ALA A 505 67.59 13.65 0.63
N LEU A 506 67.01 14.15 1.74
CA LEU A 506 67.56 15.22 2.59
C LEU A 506 68.23 14.74 3.89
N THR A 507 68.33 13.43 4.15
CA THR A 507 68.81 12.85 5.43
C THR A 507 70.18 13.33 5.93
N GLN A 508 71.10 13.76 5.05
CA GLN A 508 72.44 14.29 5.39
C GLN A 508 72.62 15.77 4.98
N VAL A 509 71.52 16.50 4.72
CA VAL A 509 71.54 17.87 4.19
C VAL A 509 71.28 18.90 5.31
N SER A 510 72.24 19.81 5.57
CA SER A 510 72.12 20.89 6.58
C SER A 510 71.82 22.29 6.00
N GLN A 511 71.38 22.35 4.73
CA GLN A 511 71.13 23.59 4.00
C GLN A 511 69.72 24.14 4.27
N GLU A 512 69.58 25.47 4.41
CA GLU A 512 68.32 26.17 4.75
C GLU A 512 67.12 25.79 3.85
N ARG A 513 67.31 25.70 2.52
CA ARG A 513 66.26 25.29 1.54
C ARG A 513 65.75 23.85 1.78
N GLY A 514 66.60 22.97 2.34
CA GLY A 514 66.22 21.62 2.74
C GLY A 514 65.44 21.55 4.06
N ILE A 515 65.71 22.45 5.04
CA ILE A 515 64.99 22.49 6.33
C ILE A 515 63.53 22.96 6.14
N ARG A 516 63.27 23.94 5.25
CA ARG A 516 61.90 24.39 4.88
C ARG A 516 61.09 23.31 4.17
N THR A 517 61.73 22.64 3.20
CA THR A 517 61.18 21.47 2.50
C THR A 517 60.69 20.40 3.48
N ARG A 518 61.41 20.20 4.59
CA ARG A 518 61.06 19.24 5.63
C ARG A 518 59.83 19.64 6.46
N ALA A 519 59.66 20.91 6.82
CA ALA A 519 58.53 21.36 7.64
C ALA A 519 57.20 21.27 6.88
N GLU A 520 57.18 21.70 5.61
CA GLU A 520 56.00 21.60 4.73
C GLU A 520 55.54 20.15 4.54
N CYS A 521 56.49 19.22 4.61
CA CYS A 521 56.25 17.80 4.44
C CYS A 521 55.68 17.05 5.64
N LEU A 522 55.61 17.66 6.82
CA LEU A 522 55.08 17.04 8.05
C LEU A 522 53.63 17.45 8.39
N ILE A 523 53.09 18.47 7.72
CA ILE A 523 51.84 19.18 8.08
C ILE A 523 50.62 18.28 8.32
N ASP A 524 50.38 17.28 7.46
CA ASP A 524 49.22 16.38 7.56
C ASP A 524 49.49 15.11 8.38
N ARG A 525 50.76 14.78 8.64
CA ARG A 525 51.18 13.49 9.19
C ARG A 525 51.45 13.54 10.68
N ASP A 526 52.13 14.59 11.11
CA ASP A 526 52.41 14.87 12.51
C ASP A 526 52.26 16.38 12.68
N PRO A 527 51.01 16.87 12.86
CA PRO A 527 50.75 18.29 12.95
C PRO A 527 51.44 18.93 14.16
N VAL A 528 51.82 18.16 15.19
CA VAL A 528 52.62 18.64 16.33
C VAL A 528 54.08 18.83 15.91
N ALA A 529 54.71 17.86 15.24
CA ALA A 529 56.09 17.99 14.76
C ALA A 529 56.25 19.01 13.62
N ALA A 530 55.24 19.16 12.76
CA ALA A 530 55.17 20.20 11.75
C ALA A 530 55.08 21.59 12.38
N TYR A 531 54.27 21.73 13.43
CA TYR A 531 54.12 22.95 14.20
C TYR A 531 55.44 23.34 14.92
N GLU A 532 56.16 22.40 15.53
CA GLU A 532 57.50 22.63 16.12
C GLU A 532 58.60 22.95 15.06
N ALA A 533 58.63 22.24 13.94
CA ALA A 533 59.62 22.44 12.87
C ALA A 533 59.47 23.80 12.18
N LEU A 534 58.23 24.23 11.96
CA LEU A 534 57.94 25.54 11.38
C LEU A 534 58.26 26.66 12.37
N GLN A 535 58.04 26.49 13.68
CA GLN A 535 58.48 27.45 14.71
C GLN A 535 60.02 27.66 14.72
N LEU A 536 60.81 26.62 14.44
CA LEU A 536 62.28 26.68 14.36
C LEU A 536 62.82 27.28 13.04
N ALA A 537 62.04 27.23 11.95
CA ALA A 537 62.41 27.73 10.63
C ALA A 537 62.12 29.24 10.44
N LEU A 538 61.52 29.89 11.43
CA LEU A 538 61.18 31.32 11.37
C LEU A 538 62.40 32.22 11.54
N GLY A 539 62.47 33.23 10.66
CA GLY A 539 63.35 34.38 10.85
C GLY A 539 62.82 35.33 11.94
N ALA A 540 63.59 36.39 12.23
CA ALA A 540 63.22 37.38 13.25
C ALA A 540 61.89 38.12 12.96
N GLU A 541 61.42 38.12 11.72
CA GLU A 541 60.13 38.69 11.27
C GLU A 541 59.39 37.67 10.37
N PRO A 542 58.33 37.00 10.86
CA PRO A 542 57.56 36.01 10.09
C PRO A 542 56.59 36.69 9.10
N SER A 543 56.36 36.06 7.93
CA SER A 543 55.40 36.56 6.93
C SER A 543 53.95 36.22 7.28
N ALA A 544 52.97 36.91 6.67
CA ALA A 544 51.56 36.57 6.85
C ALA A 544 51.22 35.14 6.37
N GLY A 545 51.93 34.61 5.37
CA GLY A 545 51.80 33.21 4.95
C GLY A 545 52.26 32.22 6.02
N ASP A 546 53.34 32.56 6.74
CA ASP A 546 53.86 31.74 7.84
C ASP A 546 52.87 31.72 9.02
N LEU A 547 52.30 32.87 9.38
CA LEU A 547 51.33 32.99 10.47
C LEU A 547 50.01 32.25 10.17
N ARG A 548 49.52 32.24 8.92
CA ARG A 548 48.34 31.43 8.52
C ARG A 548 48.60 29.94 8.62
N SER A 549 49.77 29.50 8.16
CA SER A 549 50.16 28.09 8.19
C SER A 549 50.26 27.60 9.64
N LEU A 550 50.80 28.42 10.55
CA LEU A 550 50.80 28.15 12.00
C LEU A 550 49.39 28.14 12.60
N ALA A 551 48.51 29.05 12.18
CA ALA A 551 47.13 29.08 12.66
C ALA A 551 46.32 27.82 12.28
N ALA A 552 46.40 27.40 11.02
CA ALA A 552 45.73 26.20 10.53
C ALA A 552 46.24 24.93 11.22
N LEU A 553 47.55 24.85 11.48
CA LEU A 553 48.15 23.75 12.25
C LEU A 553 47.70 23.76 13.72
N ALA A 554 47.68 24.94 14.36
CA ALA A 554 47.22 25.10 15.73
C ALA A 554 45.74 24.69 15.90
N GLU A 555 44.88 25.01 14.93
CA GLU A 555 43.48 24.55 14.89
C GLU A 555 43.38 23.02 14.84
N ARG A 556 44.16 22.38 13.97
CA ARG A 556 44.14 20.92 13.78
C ARG A 556 44.62 20.14 15.00
N VAL A 557 45.52 20.71 15.81
CA VAL A 557 45.96 20.09 17.08
C VAL A 557 45.04 20.43 18.26
N GLY A 558 43.92 21.11 18.01
CA GLY A 558 42.94 21.49 19.02
C GLY A 558 43.36 22.70 19.88
N ASP A 559 44.47 23.36 19.56
CA ASP A 559 44.89 24.61 20.21
C ASP A 559 44.22 25.81 19.54
N HIS A 560 42.90 25.89 19.71
CA HIS A 560 42.09 26.96 19.13
C HIS A 560 42.54 28.35 19.65
N GLN A 561 43.16 28.43 20.84
CA GLN A 561 43.66 29.69 21.41
C GLN A 561 44.91 30.19 20.67
N ALA A 562 45.88 29.31 20.39
CA ALA A 562 47.06 29.65 19.58
C ALA A 562 46.67 29.96 18.13
N ALA A 563 45.73 29.22 17.55
CA ALA A 563 45.22 29.46 16.20
C ALA A 563 44.67 30.89 16.04
N VAL A 564 43.81 31.30 16.97
CA VAL A 564 43.27 32.67 17.02
C VAL A 564 44.40 33.69 17.24
N SER A 565 45.39 33.39 18.08
CA SER A 565 46.54 34.29 18.31
C SER A 565 47.37 34.52 17.05
N TYR A 566 47.64 33.48 16.26
CA TYR A 566 48.39 33.62 15.01
C TYR A 566 47.65 34.44 13.96
N LEU A 567 46.35 34.16 13.75
CA LEU A 567 45.53 34.93 12.80
C LEU A 567 45.39 36.39 13.22
N ARG A 568 45.33 36.68 14.53
CA ARG A 568 45.29 38.05 15.05
C ARG A 568 46.61 38.80 14.90
N ASN A 569 47.74 38.10 14.91
CA ASN A 569 49.07 38.68 14.69
C ASN A 569 49.38 38.98 13.22
N ILE A 570 48.58 38.49 12.27
CA ILE A 570 48.63 38.93 10.87
C ILE A 570 48.22 40.41 10.81
N PRO A 571 49.02 41.29 10.17
CA PRO A 571 48.68 42.70 10.02
C PRO A 571 47.26 42.88 9.44
N PRO A 572 46.44 43.82 9.97
CA PRO A 572 45.06 43.98 9.51
C PRO A 572 44.90 44.22 8.01
N ALA A 573 45.91 44.82 7.36
CA ALA A 573 45.92 45.08 5.92
C ALA A 573 46.12 43.82 5.05
N GLU A 574 46.64 42.74 5.64
CA GLU A 574 46.93 41.48 4.94
C GLU A 574 45.92 40.38 5.26
N ARG A 575 45.02 40.56 6.24
CA ARG A 575 44.02 39.57 6.65
C ARG A 575 42.87 39.47 5.63
N VAL A 576 42.42 38.25 5.34
CA VAL A 576 41.34 37.96 4.37
C VAL A 576 40.06 37.45 5.06
N SER A 577 38.93 37.42 4.35
CA SER A 577 37.62 37.02 4.91
C SER A 577 37.61 35.60 5.47
N SER A 578 38.34 34.67 4.86
CA SER A 578 38.49 33.30 5.36
C SER A 578 39.25 33.23 6.69
N ASP A 579 40.20 34.14 6.93
CA ASP A 579 40.90 34.23 8.22
C ASP A 579 39.89 34.63 9.33
N GLU A 580 38.99 35.56 9.04
CA GLU A 580 37.95 36.01 9.97
C GLU A 580 36.86 34.94 10.20
N LEU A 581 36.49 34.18 9.17
CA LEU A 581 35.56 33.05 9.33
C LEU A 581 36.19 31.92 10.17
N ALA A 582 37.47 31.63 9.99
CA ALA A 582 38.21 30.68 10.81
C ALA A 582 38.30 31.16 12.27
N ILE A 583 38.61 32.44 12.51
CA ILE A 583 38.55 33.04 13.86
C ILE A 583 37.16 32.83 14.45
N ALA A 584 36.09 33.08 13.68
CA ALA A 584 34.71 32.94 14.14
C ALA A 584 34.38 31.51 14.59
N ARG A 585 34.75 30.53 13.77
CA ARG A 585 34.54 29.11 14.08
C ARG A 585 35.35 28.67 15.31
N MET A 586 36.63 29.05 15.39
CA MET A 586 37.50 28.69 16.51
C MET A 586 37.05 29.30 17.83
N THR A 587 36.62 30.56 17.80
CA THR A 587 36.10 31.24 19.00
C THR A 587 34.72 30.70 19.40
N PHE A 588 33.89 30.28 18.44
CA PHE A 588 32.64 29.57 18.71
C PHE A 588 32.90 28.24 19.44
N MET A 589 33.83 27.42 18.94
CA MET A 589 34.20 26.15 19.59
C MET A 589 34.83 26.33 20.98
N GLN A 590 35.49 27.46 21.23
CA GLN A 590 35.98 27.83 22.57
C GLN A 590 34.86 28.28 23.54
N GLY A 591 33.63 28.47 23.04
CA GLY A 591 32.51 29.03 23.79
C GLY A 591 32.55 30.56 23.94
N ASP A 592 33.48 31.26 23.27
CA ASP A 592 33.52 32.72 23.21
C ASP A 592 32.57 33.25 22.12
N LEU A 593 31.27 33.18 22.44
CA LEU A 593 30.20 33.60 21.53
C LEU A 593 30.31 35.07 21.09
N PRO A 594 30.71 36.05 21.93
CA PRO A 594 30.94 37.42 21.49
C PRO A 594 32.06 37.57 20.47
N ALA A 595 33.20 36.88 20.66
CA ALA A 595 34.29 36.92 19.69
C ALA A 595 33.91 36.20 18.38
N ALA A 596 33.20 35.07 18.47
CA ALA A 596 32.68 34.34 17.32
C ALA A 596 31.76 35.22 16.48
N GLN A 597 30.86 35.93 17.15
CA GLN A 597 29.91 36.85 16.54
C GLN A 597 30.58 38.01 15.82
N SER A 598 31.61 38.61 16.42
CA SER A 598 32.36 39.72 15.84
C SER A 598 33.15 39.27 14.61
N ALA A 599 33.77 38.10 14.68
CA ALA A 599 34.59 37.58 13.59
C ALA A 599 33.71 37.12 12.41
N TRP A 600 32.57 36.48 12.68
CA TRP A 600 31.58 36.08 11.67
C TRP A 600 31.03 37.30 10.91
N GLN A 601 30.72 38.39 11.60
CA GLN A 601 30.28 39.65 10.97
C GLN A 601 31.38 40.32 10.12
N THR A 602 32.65 40.12 10.49
CA THR A 602 33.80 40.69 9.79
C THR A 602 34.13 39.89 8.54
N ALA A 603 33.90 38.57 8.56
CA ALA A 603 34.13 37.68 7.43
C ALA A 603 33.26 38.02 6.20
N ARG A 604 32.00 38.44 6.39
CA ARG A 604 31.07 38.88 5.32
C ARG A 604 31.00 37.95 4.10
N GLN A 605 30.91 36.64 4.30
CA GLN A 605 30.82 35.64 3.22
C GLN A 605 29.36 35.25 2.93
N GLU A 606 28.54 36.21 2.48
CA GLU A 606 27.10 35.98 2.26
C GLU A 606 26.77 34.97 1.14
N ASP A 607 27.72 34.68 0.25
CA ASP A 607 27.56 33.71 -0.85
C ASP A 607 27.83 32.25 -0.39
N ASP A 608 28.28 32.04 0.84
CA ASP A 608 28.62 30.73 1.39
C ASP A 608 27.58 30.26 2.42
N LEU A 609 26.96 29.10 2.18
CA LEU A 609 25.98 28.50 3.09
C LEU A 609 26.59 28.21 4.47
N ASP A 610 27.88 27.87 4.55
CA ASP A 610 28.56 27.59 5.83
C ASP A 610 28.67 28.85 6.71
N TRP A 611 28.73 30.03 6.09
CA TRP A 611 28.66 31.29 6.82
C TRP A 611 27.28 31.48 7.44
N TRP A 612 26.19 31.23 6.70
CA TRP A 612 24.82 31.32 7.22
C TRP A 612 24.57 30.32 8.34
N LEU A 613 24.97 29.05 8.15
CA LEU A 613 24.82 27.99 9.15
C LEU A 613 25.61 28.30 10.43
N LEU A 614 26.86 28.78 10.33
CA LEU A 614 27.62 29.21 11.51
C LEU A 614 26.94 30.40 12.21
N GLY A 615 26.34 31.32 11.46
CA GLY A 615 25.55 32.42 12.00
C GLY A 615 24.32 31.93 12.78
N VAL A 616 23.62 30.94 12.24
CA VAL A 616 22.50 30.24 12.91
C VAL A 616 22.99 29.56 14.18
N ASP A 617 24.09 28.80 14.14
CA ASP A 617 24.64 28.09 15.29
C ASP A 617 25.09 29.06 16.40
N ILE A 618 25.73 30.19 16.04
CA ILE A 618 26.11 31.24 16.99
C ILE A 618 24.87 31.85 17.64
N ALA A 619 23.85 32.20 16.86
CA ALA A 619 22.60 32.79 17.38
C ALA A 619 21.83 31.81 18.28
N GLN A 620 21.77 30.52 17.89
CA GLN A 620 21.17 29.46 18.69
C GLN A 620 21.93 29.24 20.01
N ALA A 621 23.26 29.22 19.97
CA ALA A 621 24.09 29.10 21.18
C ALA A 621 23.94 30.32 22.12
N GLN A 622 23.70 31.50 21.55
CA GLN A 622 23.34 32.72 22.30
C GLN A 622 21.90 32.69 22.83
N LYS A 623 21.10 31.69 22.45
CA LYS A 623 19.65 31.59 22.74
C LYS A 623 18.86 32.79 22.22
N ASP A 624 19.33 33.40 21.13
CA ASP A 624 18.68 34.51 20.45
C ASP A 624 17.86 33.95 19.28
N ASP A 625 16.65 33.49 19.62
CA ASP A 625 15.76 32.84 18.66
C ASP A 625 15.32 33.84 17.57
N ASP A 626 15.14 35.13 17.87
CA ASP A 626 14.70 36.15 16.89
C ASP A 626 15.77 36.40 15.84
N ARG A 627 17.03 36.48 16.30
CA ARG A 627 18.17 36.57 15.42
C ARG A 627 18.37 35.31 14.60
N THR A 628 18.13 34.14 15.19
CA THR A 628 18.20 32.86 14.48
C THR A 628 17.21 32.84 13.32
N LEU A 629 15.95 33.25 13.57
CA LEU A 629 14.92 33.33 12.53
C LEU A 629 15.32 34.31 11.41
N LEU A 630 15.79 35.51 11.77
CA LEU A 630 16.20 36.52 10.79
C LEU A 630 17.35 36.04 9.89
N ILE A 631 18.30 35.27 10.44
CA ILE A 631 19.40 34.70 9.65
C ILE A 631 18.87 33.62 8.70
N LEU A 632 17.96 32.76 9.17
CA LEU A 632 17.33 31.72 8.34
C LEU A 632 16.51 32.31 7.19
N GLU A 633 15.65 33.30 7.46
CA GLU A 633 14.83 33.96 6.42
C GLU A 633 15.69 34.58 5.31
N ARG A 634 16.82 35.21 5.67
CA ARG A 634 17.74 35.80 4.69
C ARG A 634 18.54 34.76 3.90
N ALA A 635 18.77 33.59 4.49
CA ALA A 635 19.41 32.46 3.82
C ALA A 635 18.45 31.84 2.80
N ASP A 636 17.16 31.70 3.12
CA ASP A 636 16.14 31.16 2.21
C ASP A 636 15.97 32.01 0.93
N ASP A 637 16.12 33.34 1.03
CA ASP A 637 16.14 34.23 -0.13
C ASP A 637 17.27 33.93 -1.14
N ARG A 638 18.29 33.17 -0.71
CA ARG A 638 19.52 32.89 -1.48
C ARG A 638 19.70 31.42 -1.83
N PHE A 639 19.21 30.52 -0.98
CA PHE A 639 19.44 29.09 -1.09
C PHE A 639 18.13 28.32 -0.99
N ASP A 640 17.85 27.51 -2.00
CA ASP A 640 16.76 26.54 -1.97
C ASP A 640 17.28 25.24 -1.31
N SER A 641 17.10 25.11 0.00
CA SER A 641 17.72 24.04 0.80
C SER A 641 16.75 23.43 1.82
N PRO A 642 16.47 22.11 1.73
CA PRO A 642 15.66 21.39 2.73
C PRO A 642 16.20 21.52 4.16
N LEU A 643 17.51 21.71 4.34
CA LEU A 643 18.12 21.88 5.66
C LEU A 643 17.69 23.19 6.34
N LEU A 644 17.48 24.26 5.56
CA LEU A 644 17.02 25.54 6.11
C LEU A 644 15.55 25.48 6.52
N VAL A 645 14.71 24.78 5.75
CA VAL A 645 13.32 24.49 6.09
C VAL A 645 13.23 23.80 7.45
N GLU A 646 14.00 22.73 7.67
CA GLU A 646 14.00 22.01 8.95
C GLU A 646 14.51 22.86 10.12
N LYS A 647 15.60 23.62 9.92
CA LYS A 647 16.12 24.53 10.97
C LYS A 647 15.09 25.60 11.37
N ARG A 648 14.28 26.07 10.43
CA ARG A 648 13.19 27.02 10.67
C ARG A 648 11.98 26.35 11.33
N ALA A 649 11.62 25.14 10.90
CA ALA A 649 10.57 24.33 11.50
C ALA A 649 10.85 24.05 12.98
N ASP A 650 12.09 23.69 13.33
CA ASP A 650 12.51 23.49 14.73
C ASP A 650 12.31 24.74 15.58
N LEU A 651 12.56 25.91 15.00
CA LEU A 651 12.36 27.18 15.70
C LEU A 651 10.88 27.49 15.92
N TYR A 652 10.02 27.27 14.91
CA TYR A 652 8.58 27.44 15.04
C TYR A 652 7.97 26.44 16.03
N ARG A 653 8.41 25.17 16.01
CA ARG A 653 8.05 24.16 17.03
C ARG A 653 8.44 24.63 18.44
N LYS A 654 9.67 25.13 18.63
CA LYS A 654 10.16 25.64 19.93
C LYS A 654 9.35 26.84 20.42
N ARG A 655 8.90 27.70 19.51
CA ARG A 655 8.03 28.87 19.80
C ARG A 655 6.56 28.51 19.97
N ASN A 656 6.18 27.26 19.65
CA ASN A 656 4.80 26.82 19.53
C ASN A 656 3.98 27.70 18.56
N ASP A 657 4.64 28.19 17.50
CA ASP A 657 4.03 29.02 16.45
C ASP A 657 3.52 28.11 15.32
N ARG A 658 2.30 27.60 15.50
CA ARG A 658 1.71 26.60 14.60
C ARG A 658 1.34 27.19 13.24
N ASP A 659 0.90 28.44 13.19
CA ASP A 659 0.50 29.09 11.93
C ASP A 659 1.72 29.30 11.02
N ALA A 660 2.85 29.73 11.59
CA ALA A 660 4.09 29.87 10.84
C ALA A 660 4.66 28.51 10.41
N LEU A 661 4.52 27.47 11.23
CA LEU A 661 4.93 26.11 10.89
C LEU A 661 4.09 25.53 9.75
N GLU A 662 2.78 25.78 9.74
CA GLU A 662 1.90 25.34 8.67
C GLU A 662 2.24 26.05 7.36
N ALA A 663 2.35 27.38 7.38
CA ALA A 663 2.72 28.16 6.21
C ALA A 663 4.07 27.71 5.62
N LEU A 664 5.05 27.45 6.50
CA LEU A 664 6.35 26.89 6.13
C LEU A 664 6.22 25.58 5.37
N TYR A 665 5.47 24.61 5.90
CA TYR A 665 5.37 23.30 5.27
C TYR A 665 4.48 23.31 4.02
N ARG A 666 3.48 24.20 3.93
CA ARG A 666 2.74 24.40 2.67
C ARG A 666 3.66 24.90 1.56
N ASP A 667 4.50 25.89 1.84
CA ASP A 667 5.48 26.40 0.89
C ASP A 667 6.54 25.33 0.55
N ALA A 668 6.96 24.55 1.54
CA ALA A 668 7.92 23.47 1.35
C ALA A 668 7.35 22.33 0.49
N VAL A 669 6.10 21.91 0.70
CA VAL A 669 5.42 20.91 -0.14
C VAL A 669 5.23 21.44 -1.57
N ALA A 670 4.90 22.71 -1.73
CA ALA A 670 4.78 23.33 -3.06
C ALA A 670 6.12 23.35 -3.81
N SER A 671 7.23 23.59 -3.10
CA SER A 671 8.58 23.66 -3.68
C SER A 671 9.21 22.27 -3.87
N PHE A 672 8.87 21.32 -3.00
CA PHE A 672 9.41 19.96 -2.98
C PHE A 672 8.29 18.90 -2.91
N PRO A 673 7.45 18.76 -3.96
CA PRO A 673 6.25 17.92 -3.91
C PRO A 673 6.54 16.43 -3.67
N ASP A 674 7.70 15.94 -4.10
CA ASP A 674 8.13 14.55 -3.93
C ASP A 674 8.72 14.26 -2.52
N ASN A 675 8.92 15.29 -1.69
CA ASN A 675 9.47 15.13 -0.35
C ASN A 675 8.38 14.66 0.63
N ARG A 676 8.26 13.34 0.77
CA ARG A 676 7.31 12.68 1.68
C ARG A 676 7.46 13.10 3.15
N HIS A 677 8.64 13.55 3.58
CA HIS A 677 8.81 14.07 4.94
C HIS A 677 8.01 15.35 5.14
N PHE A 678 8.08 16.30 4.20
CA PHE A 678 7.33 17.55 4.27
C PHE A 678 5.82 17.32 4.16
N GLN A 679 5.39 16.38 3.33
CA GLN A 679 3.98 15.95 3.27
C GLN A 679 3.48 15.45 4.63
N ALA A 680 4.27 14.61 5.30
CA ALA A 680 3.93 14.10 6.63
C ALA A 680 3.89 15.23 7.67
N GLU A 681 4.90 16.11 7.70
CA GLU A 681 4.97 17.21 8.65
C GLU A 681 3.86 18.25 8.45
N LEU A 682 3.46 18.50 7.21
CA LEU A 682 2.29 19.32 6.89
C LEU A 682 1.02 18.68 7.45
N ALA A 683 0.81 17.39 7.18
CA ALA A 683 -0.35 16.64 7.67
C ALA A 683 -0.45 16.69 9.21
N TYR A 684 0.67 16.51 9.93
CA TYR A 684 0.68 16.64 11.41
C TYR A 684 0.34 18.03 11.89
N THR A 685 0.83 19.05 11.20
CA THR A 685 0.61 20.44 11.59
C THR A 685 -0.88 20.81 11.46
N ILE A 686 -1.55 20.28 10.44
CA ILE A 686 -2.97 20.55 10.15
C ILE A 686 -3.91 19.67 11.00
N TYR A 687 -3.55 18.41 11.26
CA TYR A 687 -4.45 17.39 11.83
C TYR A 687 -5.25 17.84 13.06
N GLU A 688 -4.60 18.51 14.01
CA GLU A 688 -5.26 18.96 15.26
C GLU A 688 -6.33 20.04 15.03
N ARG A 689 -6.20 20.82 13.95
CA ARG A 689 -7.16 21.86 13.57
C ARG A 689 -8.25 21.30 12.65
N ASP A 690 -7.81 20.62 11.60
CA ASP A 690 -8.68 20.10 10.55
C ASP A 690 -8.20 18.70 10.12
N PRO A 691 -8.67 17.65 10.79
CA PRO A 691 -8.27 16.29 10.44
C PRO A 691 -8.72 15.90 9.03
N VAL A 692 -9.81 16.49 8.51
CA VAL A 692 -10.31 16.19 7.16
C VAL A 692 -9.36 16.73 6.10
N GLU A 693 -8.86 17.95 6.27
CA GLU A 693 -7.87 18.54 5.38
C GLU A 693 -6.56 17.73 5.36
N SER A 694 -6.10 17.29 6.53
CA SER A 694 -4.83 16.54 6.67
C SER A 694 -4.81 15.17 5.97
N ALA A 695 -5.98 14.63 5.62
CA ALA A 695 -6.11 13.25 5.15
C ALA A 695 -5.34 12.99 3.84
N ASP A 696 -5.38 13.92 2.87
CA ASP A 696 -4.73 13.75 1.57
C ASP A 696 -3.19 13.85 1.68
N ASP A 697 -2.68 14.72 2.57
CA ASP A 697 -1.25 14.83 2.85
C ASP A 697 -0.74 13.56 3.56
N PHE A 698 -1.52 13.00 4.49
CA PHE A 698 -1.21 11.70 5.10
C PHE A 698 -1.16 10.58 4.07
N ASP A 699 -2.13 10.54 3.14
CA ASP A 699 -2.16 9.55 2.08
C ASP A 699 -0.90 9.61 1.22
N THR A 700 -0.56 10.81 0.76
CA THR A 700 0.61 11.03 -0.10
C THR A 700 1.92 10.68 0.61
N ALA A 701 2.02 11.01 1.90
CA ALA A 701 3.20 10.70 2.71
C ALA A 701 3.37 9.19 2.97
N LEU A 702 2.28 8.47 3.19
CA LEU A 702 2.27 7.09 3.68
C LEU A 702 2.15 6.05 2.57
N GLN A 703 1.50 6.36 1.46
CA GLN A 703 1.22 5.40 0.39
C GLN A 703 2.50 4.76 -0.17
N GLY A 704 2.60 3.44 -0.03
CA GLY A 704 3.76 2.63 -0.42
C GLY A 704 4.99 2.78 0.50
N ASN A 705 4.85 3.41 1.67
CA ASN A 705 5.88 3.55 2.71
C ASN A 705 5.33 3.29 4.12
N GLU A 706 4.20 2.59 4.23
CA GLU A 706 3.50 2.30 5.49
C GLU A 706 4.38 1.46 6.43
N ALA A 707 5.15 0.52 5.87
CA ALA A 707 6.10 -0.30 6.62
C ALA A 707 7.19 0.55 7.31
N GLY A 708 7.60 1.67 6.72
CA GLY A 708 8.60 2.60 7.26
C GLY A 708 8.03 3.65 8.22
N ALA A 709 6.71 3.89 8.19
CA ALA A 709 6.06 4.96 8.96
C ALA A 709 5.93 4.67 10.46
N GLN A 710 5.92 5.69 11.32
CA GLN A 710 5.69 5.48 12.76
C GLN A 710 4.22 5.08 13.03
N VAL A 711 3.95 4.28 14.06
CA VAL A 711 2.57 3.86 14.41
C VAL A 711 1.64 5.05 14.59
N LYS A 712 2.12 6.11 15.26
CA LYS A 712 1.35 7.34 15.48
C LYS A 712 0.89 8.00 14.15
N HIS A 713 1.68 7.84 13.09
CA HIS A 713 1.39 8.39 11.76
C HIS A 713 0.23 7.64 11.09
N LEU A 714 0.30 6.31 11.10
CA LEU A 714 -0.75 5.44 10.58
C LEU A 714 -2.06 5.63 11.36
N HIS A 715 -1.96 5.78 12.68
CA HIS A 715 -3.10 6.03 13.54
C HIS A 715 -3.79 7.37 13.23
N GLN A 716 -3.04 8.47 13.14
CA GLN A 716 -3.61 9.78 12.80
C GLN A 716 -4.20 9.80 11.38
N ALA A 717 -3.58 9.11 10.42
CA ALA A 717 -4.15 8.93 9.09
C ALA A 717 -5.49 8.18 9.13
N ALA A 718 -5.58 7.10 9.90
CA ALA A 718 -6.83 6.35 10.08
C ALA A 718 -7.94 7.25 10.66
N TYR A 719 -7.64 8.06 11.68
CA TYR A 719 -8.61 9.02 12.23
C TYR A 719 -8.98 10.12 11.23
N ALA A 720 -8.01 10.69 10.51
CA ALA A 720 -8.25 11.70 9.49
C ALA A 720 -9.24 11.20 8.41
N PHE A 721 -9.08 9.96 7.96
CA PHE A 721 -10.03 9.34 7.03
C PHE A 721 -11.37 8.99 7.67
N ASN A 722 -11.41 8.65 8.96
CA ASN A 722 -12.66 8.44 9.69
C ASN A 722 -13.48 9.73 9.79
N TYR A 723 -12.83 10.87 10.02
CA TYR A 723 -13.47 12.20 10.00
C TYR A 723 -13.98 12.60 8.61
N ARG A 724 -13.41 12.02 7.54
CA ARG A 724 -13.84 12.21 6.15
C ARG A 724 -14.84 11.14 5.69
N ASP A 725 -15.36 10.31 6.60
CA ASP A 725 -16.33 9.25 6.31
C ASP A 725 -15.82 8.22 5.28
N ASN A 726 -14.50 8.07 5.17
CA ASN A 726 -13.86 7.12 4.26
C ASN A 726 -13.51 5.82 5.02
N ASN A 727 -14.49 4.93 5.14
CA ASN A 727 -14.35 3.66 5.85
C ASN A 727 -13.24 2.77 5.29
N GLU A 728 -13.05 2.73 3.96
CA GLU A 728 -12.03 1.90 3.30
C GLU A 728 -10.61 2.34 3.70
N LYS A 729 -10.31 3.64 3.61
CA LYS A 729 -8.99 4.16 4.00
C LYS A 729 -8.79 4.13 5.51
N THR A 730 -9.86 4.38 6.29
CA THR A 730 -9.82 4.22 7.74
C THR A 730 -9.42 2.80 8.12
N GLN A 731 -10.06 1.81 7.51
CA GLN A 731 -9.76 0.39 7.72
C GLN A 731 -8.32 0.06 7.32
N HIS A 732 -7.88 0.52 6.14
CA HIS A 732 -6.54 0.29 5.62
C HIS A 732 -5.44 0.81 6.58
N TYR A 733 -5.52 2.08 6.98
CA TYR A 733 -4.51 2.67 7.86
C TYR A 733 -4.60 2.15 9.31
N ALA A 734 -5.80 1.82 9.79
CA ALA A 734 -5.97 1.16 11.09
C ALA A 734 -5.33 -0.23 11.08
N ALA A 735 -5.55 -1.03 10.03
CA ALA A 735 -4.92 -2.34 9.87
C ALA A 735 -3.39 -2.24 9.83
N ALA A 736 -2.83 -1.30 9.04
CA ALA A 736 -1.39 -1.07 8.98
C ALA A 736 -0.80 -0.68 10.36
N ALA A 737 -1.52 0.14 11.14
CA ALA A 737 -1.11 0.49 12.50
C ALA A 737 -1.14 -0.74 13.43
N ILE A 738 -2.21 -1.54 13.35
CA ILE A 738 -2.39 -2.78 14.14
C ILE A 738 -1.28 -3.79 13.84
N ASP A 739 -1.01 -4.08 12.57
CA ASP A 739 0.04 -5.02 12.16
C ASP A 739 1.40 -4.63 12.76
N LYS A 740 1.72 -3.33 12.73
CA LYS A 740 2.97 -2.81 13.26
C LYS A 740 3.03 -2.89 14.78
N MET A 741 1.92 -2.65 15.47
CA MET A 741 1.83 -2.80 16.93
C MET A 741 1.87 -4.27 17.37
N LEU A 742 1.23 -5.19 16.64
CA LEU A 742 1.27 -6.63 16.92
C LEU A 742 2.68 -7.23 16.70
N ALA A 743 3.45 -6.67 15.76
CA ALA A 743 4.83 -7.07 15.53
C ALA A 743 5.82 -6.56 16.61
N ASP A 744 5.44 -5.54 17.40
CA ASP A 744 6.26 -4.95 18.44
C ASP A 744 5.83 -5.44 19.85
N PRO A 745 6.65 -6.26 20.55
CA PRO A 745 6.35 -6.72 21.90
C PRO A 745 6.28 -5.61 22.96
N GLN A 746 6.65 -4.37 22.63
CA GLN A 746 6.59 -3.20 23.50
C GLN A 746 5.50 -2.20 23.07
N ALA A 747 4.63 -2.55 22.13
CA ALA A 747 3.55 -1.68 21.69
C ALA A 747 2.61 -1.30 22.83
N ASP A 748 2.08 -0.07 22.78
CA ASP A 748 1.10 0.42 23.75
C ASP A 748 -0.24 -0.31 23.55
N GLU A 749 -0.58 -1.18 24.49
CA GLU A 749 -1.84 -1.96 24.49
C GLU A 749 -3.09 -1.08 24.37
N ILE A 750 -3.06 0.16 24.86
CA ILE A 750 -4.19 1.09 24.78
C ILE A 750 -4.33 1.63 23.36
N GLN A 751 -3.22 1.99 22.71
CA GLN A 751 -3.23 2.43 21.31
C GLN A 751 -3.65 1.29 20.39
N LEU A 752 -3.19 0.07 20.65
CA LEU A 752 -3.63 -1.12 19.94
C LEU A 752 -5.15 -1.31 20.07
N LEU A 753 -5.70 -1.23 21.28
CA LEU A 753 -7.15 -1.35 21.46
C LEU A 753 -7.94 -0.25 20.74
N LYS A 754 -7.45 1.00 20.74
CA LYS A 754 -8.10 2.12 20.03
C LYS A 754 -8.12 1.87 18.52
N ALA A 755 -6.98 1.48 17.93
CA ALA A 755 -6.91 1.15 16.52
C ALA A 755 -7.83 -0.04 16.16
N GLN A 756 -7.86 -1.07 17.01
CA GLN A 756 -8.73 -2.23 16.81
C GLN A 756 -10.23 -1.88 16.87
N ARG A 757 -10.63 -1.02 17.81
CA ARG A 757 -12.02 -0.54 17.90
C ARG A 757 -12.40 0.30 16.68
N LEU A 758 -11.51 1.19 16.24
CA LEU A 758 -11.71 1.99 15.03
C LEU A 758 -11.85 1.09 13.80
N HIS A 759 -10.99 0.09 13.64
CA HIS A 759 -11.09 -0.89 12.55
C HIS A 759 -12.44 -1.63 12.58
N ARG A 760 -12.86 -2.14 13.74
CA ARG A 760 -14.14 -2.84 13.91
C ARG A 760 -15.34 -1.97 13.52
N GLU A 761 -15.33 -0.71 13.92
CA GLU A 761 -16.42 0.24 13.66
C GLU A 761 -16.63 0.53 12.16
N VAL A 762 -15.59 0.37 11.34
CA VAL A 762 -15.66 0.61 9.88
C VAL A 762 -15.64 -0.66 9.03
N GLU A 763 -15.37 -1.83 9.61
CA GLU A 763 -15.23 -3.11 8.90
C GLU A 763 -16.57 -3.62 8.33
N SER A 764 -17.66 -3.45 9.09
CA SER A 764 -18.97 -3.99 8.73
C SER A 764 -20.04 -2.90 8.70
N GLN A 765 -20.86 -2.94 7.66
CA GLN A 765 -22.08 -2.14 7.57
C GLN A 765 -23.25 -2.75 8.35
N TRP A 766 -23.13 -4.01 8.77
CA TRP A 766 -24.14 -4.71 9.56
C TRP A 766 -23.87 -4.55 11.05
N SER A 767 -24.92 -4.29 11.81
CA SER A 767 -24.95 -4.38 13.27
C SER A 767 -26.11 -5.28 13.71
N PHE A 768 -25.88 -6.09 14.72
CA PHE A 768 -26.92 -6.93 15.31
C PHE A 768 -27.07 -6.63 16.80
N THR A 769 -28.32 -6.46 17.24
CA THR A 769 -28.63 -6.17 18.64
C THR A 769 -29.62 -7.20 19.16
N ILE A 770 -29.34 -7.72 20.36
CA ILE A 770 -30.29 -8.50 21.15
C ILE A 770 -30.45 -7.79 22.49
N ALA A 771 -31.60 -7.20 22.74
CA ALA A 771 -31.83 -6.41 23.95
C ALA A 771 -33.18 -6.77 24.57
N GLY A 772 -33.30 -6.64 25.88
CA GLY A 772 -34.55 -6.96 26.56
C GLY A 772 -34.49 -6.81 28.05
N TRP A 773 -35.63 -7.09 28.69
CA TRP A 773 -35.76 -7.13 30.13
C TRP A 773 -36.83 -8.14 30.57
N ALA A 774 -36.80 -8.56 31.83
CA ALA A 774 -37.82 -9.38 32.46
C ALA A 774 -37.98 -9.03 33.96
N GLY A 775 -39.21 -8.96 34.47
CA GLY A 775 -39.53 -8.66 35.87
C GLY A 775 -41.02 -8.42 36.14
N ASP A 776 -41.43 -8.65 37.40
CA ASP A 776 -42.81 -8.46 37.89
C ASP A 776 -43.21 -6.97 37.89
N SER A 777 -44.42 -6.65 37.41
CA SER A 777 -45.00 -5.28 37.34
C SER A 777 -44.20 -4.27 36.52
N SER A 778 -43.41 -4.77 35.57
CA SER A 778 -42.57 -3.93 34.70
C SER A 778 -43.27 -3.56 33.40
N ARG A 779 -42.84 -2.43 32.80
CA ARG A 779 -43.49 -1.86 31.62
C ARG A 779 -42.47 -1.74 30.49
N ALA A 780 -42.84 -2.21 29.30
CA ALA A 780 -42.09 -1.89 28.09
C ALA A 780 -42.13 -0.38 27.85
N ASN A 781 -41.06 0.18 27.30
CA ASN A 781 -41.13 1.49 26.67
C ASN A 781 -42.23 1.42 25.60
N VAL A 782 -43.26 2.27 25.68
CA VAL A 782 -44.42 2.20 24.79
C VAL A 782 -44.05 2.46 23.34
N GLY A 783 -42.90 3.09 23.09
CA GLY A 783 -42.31 3.23 21.75
C GLY A 783 -41.72 1.95 21.16
N GLN A 784 -41.66 0.84 21.91
CA GLN A 784 -41.05 -0.41 21.44
C GLN A 784 -42.04 -1.49 20.97
N GLY A 785 -43.28 -1.60 21.48
CA GLY A 785 -44.32 -2.61 21.10
C GLY A 785 -43.89 -4.07 21.37
N VAL A 786 -44.68 -4.97 21.97
CA VAL A 786 -46.06 -5.40 21.65
C VAL A 786 -46.80 -5.69 22.96
N ASP A 787 -47.85 -4.91 23.22
CA ASP A 787 -48.54 -4.74 24.50
C ASP A 787 -47.82 -3.89 25.58
N ALA A 788 -48.58 -2.98 26.18
CA ALA A 788 -48.07 -1.92 27.06
C ALA A 788 -47.79 -2.42 28.49
N GLN A 789 -48.20 -3.64 28.81
CA GLN A 789 -48.09 -4.28 30.12
C GLN A 789 -47.60 -5.72 29.90
N GLY A 790 -46.53 -6.11 30.59
CA GLY A 790 -45.90 -7.41 30.41
C GLY A 790 -44.78 -7.65 31.40
N ASP A 791 -44.52 -8.91 31.73
CA ASP A 791 -43.44 -9.31 32.63
C ASP A 791 -42.10 -9.49 31.91
N TYR A 792 -42.07 -9.44 30.57
CA TYR A 792 -40.84 -9.39 29.81
C TYR A 792 -40.99 -8.68 28.46
N PHE A 793 -39.84 -8.29 27.91
CA PHE A 793 -39.70 -7.76 26.56
C PHE A 793 -38.37 -8.18 25.95
N MET A 794 -38.37 -8.52 24.66
CA MET A 794 -37.15 -8.79 23.90
C MET A 794 -37.22 -8.20 22.49
N GLN A 795 -36.11 -7.62 22.05
CA GLN A 795 -35.87 -7.14 20.70
C GLN A 795 -34.67 -7.87 20.09
N LEU A 796 -34.87 -8.41 18.89
CA LEU A 796 -33.83 -8.87 18.00
C LEU A 796 -33.78 -7.93 16.80
N GLN A 797 -32.67 -7.24 16.59
CA GLN A 797 -32.51 -6.26 15.52
C GLN A 797 -31.32 -6.60 14.64
N ALA A 798 -31.51 -6.48 13.33
CA ALA A 798 -30.44 -6.42 12.35
C ALA A 798 -30.55 -5.08 11.60
N ALA A 799 -29.49 -4.28 11.65
CA ALA A 799 -29.44 -2.99 10.98
C ALA A 799 -28.26 -2.94 10.00
N TYR A 800 -28.48 -2.33 8.84
CA TYR A 800 -27.51 -2.15 7.77
C TYR A 800 -27.35 -0.67 7.45
N GLU A 801 -26.13 -0.14 7.56
CA GLU A 801 -25.80 1.25 7.27
C GLU A 801 -25.29 1.40 5.83
N PHE A 802 -25.91 2.28 5.04
CA PHE A 802 -25.56 2.49 3.63
C PHE A 802 -24.25 3.28 3.50
N THR A 803 -23.40 2.92 2.53
CA THR A 803 -22.23 3.74 2.17
C THR A 803 -22.64 5.02 1.44
N GLU A 804 -21.76 6.02 1.37
CA GLU A 804 -21.99 7.22 0.54
C GLU A 804 -22.24 6.88 -0.95
N ALA A 805 -21.62 5.80 -1.44
CA ALA A 805 -21.87 5.32 -2.81
C ALA A 805 -23.27 4.72 -2.98
N GLN A 806 -23.83 4.13 -1.93
CA GLN A 806 -25.18 3.55 -1.90
C GLN A 806 -26.26 4.62 -1.62
N ALA A 807 -25.93 5.64 -0.83
CA ALA A 807 -26.83 6.70 -0.42
C ALA A 807 -26.13 8.06 -0.45
N SER A 808 -26.65 9.01 -1.24
CA SER A 808 -26.12 10.37 -1.35
C SER A 808 -26.30 11.23 -0.10
N ILE A 809 -26.87 10.67 0.97
CA ILE A 809 -27.11 11.32 2.25
C ILE A 809 -26.51 10.39 3.31
N GLY A 810 -25.48 10.85 4.01
CA GLY A 810 -24.79 10.08 5.04
C GLY A 810 -25.70 9.69 6.22
N GLY A 811 -25.39 8.57 6.86
CA GLY A 811 -26.10 8.05 8.03
C GLY A 811 -27.45 7.39 7.71
N LEU A 812 -27.78 7.15 6.44
CA LEU A 812 -28.96 6.36 6.04
C LEU A 812 -28.69 4.87 6.22
N GLY A 813 -29.73 4.13 6.60
CA GLY A 813 -29.68 2.68 6.73
C GLY A 813 -31.07 2.04 6.67
N ALA A 814 -31.08 0.72 6.77
CA ALA A 814 -32.29 -0.08 6.88
C ALA A 814 -32.19 -0.99 8.10
N GLN A 815 -33.32 -1.25 8.75
CA GLN A 815 -33.40 -2.15 9.88
C GLN A 815 -34.56 -3.12 9.74
N ILE A 816 -34.37 -4.29 10.31
CA ILE A 816 -35.42 -5.26 10.59
C ILE A 816 -35.32 -5.65 12.06
N SER A 817 -36.43 -5.58 12.78
CA SER A 817 -36.50 -6.01 14.17
C SER A 817 -37.66 -6.97 14.39
N LEU A 818 -37.42 -7.98 15.22
CA LEU A 818 -38.46 -8.81 15.82
C LEU A 818 -38.60 -8.38 17.28
N LEU A 819 -39.81 -8.00 17.67
CA LEU A 819 -40.16 -7.52 18.99
C LEU A 819 -41.07 -8.54 19.65
N GLN A 820 -40.86 -8.81 20.93
CA GLN A 820 -41.58 -9.83 21.68
C GLN A 820 -41.90 -9.35 23.08
N GLY A 821 -43.09 -9.65 23.58
CA GLY A 821 -43.53 -9.34 24.94
C GLY A 821 -44.58 -10.33 25.46
N GLY A 822 -44.90 -10.24 26.74
CA GLY A 822 -45.94 -11.06 27.38
C GLY A 822 -45.87 -11.06 28.91
N GLU A 823 -46.89 -11.65 29.55
CA GLU A 823 -46.99 -11.86 31.01
C GLU A 823 -46.67 -13.31 31.39
N ASP A 824 -47.40 -14.28 30.84
CA ASP A 824 -47.34 -15.69 31.28
C ASP A 824 -46.49 -16.61 30.38
N ASP A 825 -46.42 -16.31 29.08
CA ASP A 825 -45.82 -17.16 28.05
C ASP A 825 -44.75 -16.41 27.25
N PHE A 826 -43.57 -17.02 27.06
CA PHE A 826 -42.61 -16.57 26.05
C PHE A 826 -43.28 -16.61 24.68
N PHE A 827 -43.13 -15.54 23.89
CA PHE A 827 -43.71 -15.36 22.56
C PHE A 827 -45.22 -15.04 22.50
N GLU A 828 -45.83 -14.58 23.61
CA GLU A 828 -47.26 -14.22 23.66
C GLU A 828 -47.65 -13.14 22.64
N THR A 829 -46.84 -12.09 22.54
CA THR A 829 -47.02 -11.04 21.54
C THR A 829 -45.76 -10.89 20.71
N GLN A 830 -45.92 -10.79 19.39
CA GLN A 830 -44.81 -10.66 18.44
C GLN A 830 -45.11 -9.62 17.38
N GLU A 831 -44.15 -8.73 17.12
CA GLU A 831 -44.22 -7.73 16.06
C GLU A 831 -42.97 -7.81 15.19
N LEU A 832 -43.19 -7.73 13.87
CA LEU A 832 -42.14 -7.50 12.90
C LEU A 832 -42.10 -6.02 12.55
N ASP A 833 -40.95 -5.39 12.73
CA ASP A 833 -40.66 -4.00 12.39
C ASP A 833 -39.65 -3.96 11.24
N VAL A 834 -40.02 -3.31 10.14
CA VAL A 834 -39.12 -3.04 9.02
C VAL A 834 -39.10 -1.55 8.75
N GLY A 835 -37.91 -0.93 8.81
CA GLY A 835 -37.79 0.52 8.70
C GLY A 835 -36.53 0.99 8.00
N LEU A 836 -36.61 2.20 7.44
CA LEU A 836 -35.45 2.98 7.03
C LEU A 836 -35.07 3.91 8.18
N THR A 837 -33.77 3.97 8.47
CA THR A 837 -33.21 4.79 9.54
C THR A 837 -32.32 5.88 8.96
N TRP A 838 -32.26 7.02 9.63
CA TRP A 838 -31.35 8.11 9.31
C TRP A 838 -30.74 8.68 10.59
N LYS A 839 -29.40 8.76 10.62
CA LYS A 839 -28.62 9.41 11.68
C LYS A 839 -28.21 10.81 11.21
N PRO A 840 -28.93 11.88 11.62
CA PRO A 840 -28.69 13.23 11.10
C PRO A 840 -27.42 13.90 11.65
N SER A 841 -26.81 13.35 12.72
CA SER A 841 -25.61 13.87 13.36
C SER A 841 -24.74 12.73 13.87
N LYS A 842 -23.41 12.90 13.76
CA LYS A 842 -22.42 12.04 14.45
C LYS A 842 -22.13 12.49 15.88
N THR A 843 -22.53 13.72 16.23
CA THR A 843 -22.27 14.33 17.55
C THR A 843 -23.35 13.95 18.56
N PHE A 844 -24.62 14.00 18.14
CA PHE A 844 -25.74 13.52 18.95
C PHE A 844 -26.09 12.11 18.50
N ASN A 845 -26.11 11.15 19.44
CA ASN A 845 -26.66 9.84 19.16
C ASN A 845 -28.17 9.98 18.91
N SER A 846 -28.55 10.09 17.64
CA SER A 846 -29.90 10.40 17.18
C SER A 846 -30.25 9.55 15.97
N VAL A 847 -31.50 9.07 15.95
CA VAL A 847 -32.03 8.22 14.89
C VAL A 847 -33.43 8.69 14.55
N LEU A 848 -33.66 8.95 13.27
CA LEU A 848 -34.98 9.13 12.70
C LEU A 848 -35.33 7.86 11.93
N ALA A 849 -36.53 7.32 12.11
CA ALA A 849 -36.96 6.13 11.41
C ALA A 849 -38.35 6.30 10.79
N LEU A 850 -38.52 5.72 9.61
CA LEU A 850 -39.78 5.56 8.91
C LEU A 850 -39.92 4.06 8.62
N GLY A 851 -41.01 3.44 9.04
CA GLY A 851 -41.16 2.00 8.87
C GLY A 851 -42.58 1.51 8.84
N LEU A 852 -42.69 0.19 8.77
CA LEU A 852 -43.92 -0.57 8.82
C LEU A 852 -43.79 -1.59 9.94
N ARG A 853 -44.86 -1.74 10.72
CA ARG A 853 -44.94 -2.65 11.85
C ARG A 853 -46.15 -3.56 11.70
N GLN A 854 -45.94 -4.85 11.89
CA GLN A 854 -46.98 -5.87 11.79
C GLN A 854 -46.94 -6.76 13.02
N GLN A 855 -48.05 -6.82 13.76
CA GLN A 855 -48.24 -7.84 14.78
C GLN A 855 -48.49 -9.20 14.11
N LEU A 856 -47.81 -10.24 14.57
CA LEU A 856 -47.86 -11.58 14.00
C LEU A 856 -48.99 -12.44 14.61
N ASP A 857 -49.36 -12.15 15.86
CA ASP A 857 -50.44 -12.81 16.60
C ASP A 857 -51.59 -11.81 16.83
N GLY A 858 -52.57 -11.78 15.91
CA GLY A 858 -53.76 -10.92 15.99
C GLY A 858 -54.39 -10.56 14.64
N ASP A 859 -55.58 -9.94 14.68
CA ASP A 859 -56.26 -9.36 13.50
C ASP A 859 -55.80 -7.92 13.18
N GLU A 860 -54.69 -7.45 13.79
CA GLU A 860 -54.20 -6.08 13.59
C GLU A 860 -53.58 -5.86 12.20
N GLU A 861 -53.93 -4.71 11.60
CA GLU A 861 -53.44 -4.29 10.29
C GLU A 861 -51.97 -3.82 10.35
N LEU A 862 -51.30 -3.84 9.19
CA LEU A 862 -49.95 -3.30 8.98
C LEU A 862 -49.94 -1.79 9.25
N LYS A 863 -49.21 -1.33 10.28
CA LYS A 863 -49.17 0.08 10.69
C LYS A 863 -47.89 0.78 10.22
N PRO A 864 -47.97 1.83 9.39
CA PRO A 864 -46.83 2.69 9.12
C PRO A 864 -46.51 3.57 10.33
N TYR A 865 -45.25 3.92 10.54
CA TYR A 865 -44.84 4.78 11.65
C TYR A 865 -43.74 5.78 11.28
N LEU A 866 -43.66 6.83 12.07
CA LEU A 866 -42.55 7.77 12.18
C LEU A 866 -41.99 7.70 13.59
N ARG A 867 -40.67 7.53 13.74
CA ARG A 867 -39.99 7.46 15.04
C ARG A 867 -38.79 8.39 15.09
N ALA A 868 -38.57 9.00 16.25
CA ALA A 868 -37.40 9.82 16.53
C ALA A 868 -36.84 9.49 17.90
N SER A 869 -35.56 9.13 17.95
CA SER A 869 -34.83 8.80 19.18
C SER A 869 -33.58 9.67 19.29
N ILE A 870 -33.28 10.17 20.48
CA ILE A 870 -32.09 10.99 20.74
C ILE A 870 -31.59 10.83 22.18
N ASP A 871 -30.28 10.71 22.36
CA ASP A 871 -29.62 10.92 23.65
C ASP A 871 -29.08 12.35 23.75
N LEU A 872 -29.75 13.17 24.56
CA LEU A 872 -29.44 14.58 24.74
C LEU A 872 -28.15 14.82 25.54
N LEU A 873 -27.60 13.82 26.23
CA LEU A 873 -26.33 13.93 26.96
C LEU A 873 -25.16 13.29 26.22
N SER A 874 -25.39 12.61 25.10
CA SER A 874 -24.34 11.93 24.32
C SER A 874 -23.10 12.78 23.97
N PRO A 875 -23.18 14.10 23.68
CA PRO A 875 -21.98 14.89 23.40
C PRO A 875 -21.12 15.21 24.63
N TRP A 876 -21.68 15.08 25.83
CA TRP A 876 -21.06 15.50 27.10
C TRP A 876 -20.81 14.35 28.06
N SER A 877 -21.15 13.12 27.65
CA SER A 877 -21.04 11.92 28.47
C SER A 877 -20.07 10.95 27.82
N GLU A 878 -19.14 10.42 28.63
CA GLU A 878 -18.31 9.30 28.20
C GLU A 878 -19.19 8.04 28.12
N GLY A 879 -18.96 7.19 27.12
CA GLY A 879 -19.80 6.01 26.89
C GLY A 879 -19.86 5.06 28.09
N LYS A 880 -20.94 4.29 28.22
CA LYS A 880 -21.08 3.26 29.28
C LYS A 880 -20.06 2.11 29.16
N TRP A 881 -19.41 1.98 28.01
CA TRP A 881 -18.41 0.95 27.71
C TRP A 881 -17.01 1.39 28.15
N TRP A 882 -16.19 0.43 28.59
CA TRP A 882 -14.92 0.74 29.23
C TRP A 882 -13.92 1.43 28.29
N GLU A 883 -13.32 2.52 28.77
CA GLU A 883 -12.11 3.11 28.21
C GLU A 883 -10.89 2.76 29.07
N PRO A 884 -9.88 2.03 28.54
CA PRO A 884 -8.75 1.53 29.35
C PRO A 884 -7.91 2.60 30.04
N GLN A 885 -8.01 3.84 29.56
CA GLN A 885 -7.33 5.02 30.08
C GLN A 885 -7.90 5.50 31.43
N HIS A 886 -9.12 5.08 31.78
CA HIS A 886 -9.78 5.46 33.02
C HIS A 886 -10.22 4.22 33.82
N GLU A 887 -9.82 4.14 35.09
CA GLU A 887 -10.29 3.08 36.01
C GLU A 887 -11.73 3.33 36.47
N ARG A 888 -12.18 4.58 36.41
CA ARG A 888 -13.52 5.02 36.80
C ARG A 888 -13.97 6.19 35.94
N ILE A 889 -15.18 6.11 35.43
CA ILE A 889 -15.84 7.17 34.66
C ILE A 889 -17.23 7.45 35.24
N TRP A 890 -17.80 8.63 34.96
CA TRP A 890 -19.17 8.96 35.30
C TRP A 890 -20.02 8.94 34.03
N TYR A 891 -20.94 7.98 33.95
CA TYR A 891 -21.85 7.84 32.82
C TYR A 891 -23.13 8.63 33.08
N SER A 892 -23.59 9.36 32.07
CA SER A 892 -24.95 9.92 32.04
C SER A 892 -25.60 9.82 30.66
N THR A 893 -26.89 9.52 30.61
CA THR A 893 -27.70 9.54 29.38
C THR A 893 -29.01 10.24 29.67
N PHE A 894 -29.50 11.00 28.71
CA PHE A 894 -30.88 11.46 28.72
C PHE A 894 -31.52 11.07 27.39
N PHE A 895 -32.01 9.84 27.38
CA PHE A 895 -32.62 9.23 26.22
C PHE A 895 -34.07 9.67 26.09
N VAL A 896 -34.44 10.11 24.89
CA VAL A 896 -35.80 10.51 24.53
C VAL A 896 -36.17 9.79 23.24
N ASP A 897 -37.35 9.19 23.21
CA ASP A 897 -37.85 8.40 22.09
C ASP A 897 -39.33 8.71 21.87
N GLY A 898 -39.72 8.91 20.62
CA GLY A 898 -41.12 9.16 20.26
C GLY A 898 -41.49 8.44 18.98
N ILE A 899 -42.66 7.82 18.97
CA ILE A 899 -43.24 7.12 17.81
C ILE A 899 -44.64 7.65 17.52
N TYR A 900 -44.97 7.74 16.24
CA TYR A 900 -46.26 8.22 15.75
C TYR A 900 -46.77 7.34 14.61
N PHE A 901 -48.00 6.85 14.74
CA PHE A 901 -48.71 6.08 13.73
C PHE A 901 -49.76 6.98 13.06
N PRO A 902 -49.51 7.47 11.83
CA PRO A 902 -50.34 8.49 11.20
C PRO A 902 -51.75 8.02 10.84
N ASP A 903 -51.94 6.74 10.54
CA ASP A 903 -53.23 6.20 10.08
C ASP A 903 -54.27 6.21 11.22
N ASP A 904 -53.84 5.82 12.42
CA ASP A 904 -54.71 5.75 13.61
C ASP A 904 -54.58 6.99 14.52
N GLN A 905 -53.69 7.93 14.18
CA GLN A 905 -53.31 9.08 15.02
C GLN A 905 -52.77 8.71 16.41
N GLN A 906 -52.27 7.48 16.57
CA GLN A 906 -51.69 7.00 17.83
C GLN A 906 -50.26 7.53 18.00
N SER A 907 -49.86 7.81 19.24
CA SER A 907 -48.48 8.21 19.54
C SER A 907 -48.00 7.73 20.90
N ALA A 908 -46.69 7.54 21.04
CA ALA A 908 -46.06 7.30 22.33
C ALA A 908 -44.76 8.07 22.46
N PHE A 909 -44.47 8.46 23.70
CA PHE A 909 -43.29 9.23 24.06
C PHE A 909 -42.67 8.66 25.33
N TYR A 910 -41.37 8.40 25.26
CA TYR A 910 -40.58 7.83 26.32
C TYR A 910 -39.38 8.71 26.59
N SER A 911 -39.05 8.85 27.87
CA SER A 911 -37.86 9.56 28.31
C SER A 911 -37.23 8.86 29.50
N ARG A 912 -35.89 8.80 29.51
CA ARG A 912 -35.12 8.21 30.60
C ARG A 912 -33.83 8.97 30.83
N LEU A 913 -33.70 9.51 32.04
CA LEU A 913 -32.46 10.09 32.56
C LEU A 913 -31.79 9.06 33.45
N GLU A 914 -30.55 8.70 33.14
CA GLU A 914 -29.79 7.70 33.89
C GLU A 914 -28.38 8.22 34.16
N MET A 915 -27.88 8.01 35.38
CA MET A 915 -26.55 8.50 35.78
C MET A 915 -25.89 7.64 36.85
N GLY A 916 -24.57 7.48 36.76
CA GLY A 916 -23.80 6.83 37.81
C GLY A 916 -22.36 6.46 37.43
N PRO A 917 -21.55 6.01 38.41
CA PRO A 917 -20.18 5.57 38.15
C PRO A 917 -20.11 4.23 37.41
N VAL A 918 -19.17 4.14 36.47
CA VAL A 918 -18.69 2.89 35.86
C VAL A 918 -17.27 2.64 36.36
N VAL A 919 -16.99 1.42 36.81
CA VAL A 919 -15.70 1.02 37.39
C VAL A 919 -15.17 -0.21 36.66
N ALA A 920 -13.89 -0.19 36.31
CA ALA A 920 -13.20 -1.34 35.72
C ALA A 920 -13.04 -2.47 36.73
N ILE A 921 -13.38 -3.71 36.34
CA ILE A 921 -13.18 -4.91 37.15
C ILE A 921 -11.91 -5.62 36.71
N THR A 922 -11.78 -5.91 35.41
CA THR A 922 -10.65 -6.63 34.84
C THR A 922 -10.40 -6.23 33.40
N ARG A 923 -9.12 -6.25 33.00
CA ARG A 923 -8.73 -6.01 31.61
C ARG A 923 -9.07 -7.17 30.68
N ASN A 924 -9.18 -8.39 31.24
CA ASN A 924 -9.59 -9.55 30.46
C ASN A 924 -11.08 -9.43 30.12
N HIS A 925 -11.43 -9.52 28.83
CA HIS A 925 -12.81 -9.27 28.36
C HIS A 925 -13.37 -7.89 28.75
N LEU A 926 -12.49 -6.92 29.02
CA LEU A 926 -12.83 -5.51 29.25
C LEU A 926 -14.01 -5.29 30.22
N GLN A 927 -14.05 -6.03 31.33
CA GLN A 927 -15.24 -6.09 32.19
C GLN A 927 -15.36 -4.86 33.11
N THR A 928 -16.57 -4.30 33.20
CA THR A 928 -16.90 -3.18 34.09
C THR A 928 -18.14 -3.46 34.92
N LEU A 929 -18.26 -2.74 36.04
CA LEU A 929 -19.45 -2.66 36.87
C LEU A 929 -19.97 -1.23 36.86
N ARG A 930 -21.28 -1.06 36.73
CA ARG A 930 -21.97 0.22 36.71
C ARG A 930 -23.02 0.22 37.80
N VAL A 931 -23.01 1.25 38.65
CA VAL A 931 -24.07 1.48 39.63
C VAL A 931 -24.73 2.79 39.27
N TYR A 932 -26.04 2.81 39.10
CA TYR A 932 -26.73 3.98 38.56
C TYR A 932 -28.08 4.21 39.22
N GLY A 933 -28.53 5.46 39.16
CA GLY A 933 -29.92 5.84 39.42
C GLY A 933 -30.57 6.34 38.15
N PHE A 934 -31.89 6.22 38.07
CA PHE A 934 -32.63 6.68 36.91
C PHE A 934 -33.98 7.31 37.27
N LEU A 935 -34.47 8.13 36.33
CA LEU A 935 -35.82 8.65 36.24
C LEU A 935 -36.35 8.28 34.86
N GLN A 936 -37.56 7.75 34.81
CA GLN A 936 -38.23 7.31 33.59
C GLN A 936 -39.63 7.90 33.54
N GLY A 937 -40.04 8.35 32.36
CA GLY A 937 -41.38 8.81 32.07
C GLY A 937 -41.84 8.31 30.71
N ASP A 938 -43.07 7.83 30.64
CA ASP A 938 -43.72 7.28 29.46
C ASP A 938 -45.14 7.83 29.37
N THR A 939 -45.54 8.25 28.17
CA THR A 939 -46.89 8.77 27.88
C THR A 939 -47.36 8.23 26.53
N SER A 940 -48.61 7.78 26.44
CA SER A 940 -49.19 7.25 25.21
C SER A 940 -50.58 7.78 24.93
N HIS A 941 -50.89 8.00 23.65
CA HIS A 941 -52.19 8.43 23.14
C HIS A 941 -52.80 7.33 22.29
N ASP A 942 -53.94 6.79 22.73
CA ASP A 942 -54.72 5.71 22.08
C ASP A 942 -53.92 4.46 21.67
N LEU A 943 -52.77 4.22 22.32
CA LEU A 943 -51.83 3.11 22.03
C LEU A 943 -51.90 1.98 23.05
N ALA A 944 -52.33 2.28 24.28
CA ALA A 944 -52.56 1.30 25.33
C ALA A 944 -54.03 0.81 25.29
N ALA A 945 -54.28 -0.40 25.79
CA ALA A 945 -55.65 -0.93 25.95
C ALA A 945 -56.57 -0.02 26.79
N LEU A 946 -56.01 0.87 27.61
CA LEU A 946 -56.70 1.83 28.47
C LEU A 946 -56.96 3.20 27.81
N GLY A 947 -56.48 3.45 26.58
CA GLY A 947 -56.56 4.75 25.90
C GLY A 947 -55.32 5.63 26.19
N ASP A 948 -55.55 6.90 26.54
CA ASP A 948 -54.49 7.80 27.03
C ASP A 948 -53.95 7.32 28.37
N ALA A 949 -52.63 7.26 28.49
CA ALA A 949 -52.03 6.70 29.69
C ALA A 949 -50.62 7.21 29.95
N ASP A 950 -50.31 7.43 31.22
CA ASP A 950 -49.03 7.95 31.70
C ASP A 950 -48.37 6.99 32.73
N ASP A 951 -47.04 6.94 32.74
CA ASP A 951 -46.24 6.18 33.70
C ASP A 951 -44.94 6.93 34.05
N ALA A 952 -44.66 7.07 35.35
CA ALA A 952 -43.47 7.71 35.87
C ALA A 952 -42.82 6.81 36.92
N ARG A 953 -41.54 6.52 36.73
CA ARG A 953 -40.76 5.61 37.60
C ARG A 953 -39.42 6.20 37.98
N THR A 954 -38.94 5.81 39.15
CA THR A 954 -37.57 6.08 39.60
C THR A 954 -36.94 4.82 40.12
N GLY A 955 -35.61 4.70 40.07
CA GLY A 955 -34.99 3.49 40.55
C GLY A 955 -33.48 3.53 40.63
N LEU A 956 -32.94 2.38 41.03
CA LEU A 956 -31.52 2.11 41.18
C LEU A 956 -31.18 0.81 40.45
N GLY A 957 -30.02 0.78 39.79
CA GLY A 957 -29.58 -0.38 39.04
C GLY A 957 -28.10 -0.68 39.22
N VAL A 958 -27.76 -1.94 38.97
CA VAL A 958 -26.39 -2.42 38.83
C VAL A 958 -26.27 -3.15 37.50
N GLY A 959 -25.38 -2.68 36.63
CA GLY A 959 -25.04 -3.31 35.37
C GLY A 959 -23.65 -3.91 35.41
N TRP A 960 -23.46 -5.08 34.80
CA TRP A 960 -22.19 -5.67 34.46
C TRP A 960 -22.02 -5.67 32.93
N MET A 961 -20.90 -5.15 32.44
CA MET A 961 -20.61 -5.03 31.02
C MET A 961 -19.30 -5.75 30.70
N SER A 962 -19.21 -6.34 29.52
CA SER A 962 -18.03 -7.09 29.08
C SER A 962 -17.93 -7.17 27.55
N GLU A 963 -16.72 -7.39 27.03
CA GLU A 963 -16.44 -7.59 25.60
C GLU A 963 -15.85 -9.00 25.34
N TRP A 964 -16.37 -9.72 24.33
CA TRP A 964 -16.05 -11.12 24.01
C TRP A 964 -15.76 -11.31 22.52
N LEU A 965 -15.31 -12.53 22.15
CA LEU A 965 -14.94 -12.94 20.78
C LEU A 965 -13.76 -12.14 20.20
N GLN A 966 -12.56 -12.38 20.74
CA GLN A 966 -11.35 -11.64 20.36
C GLN A 966 -10.81 -12.02 18.96
N SER A 967 -10.29 -11.02 18.25
CA SER A 967 -9.53 -11.11 17.00
C SER A 967 -8.39 -10.10 17.00
N ASP A 968 -7.42 -10.29 16.11
CA ASP A 968 -6.23 -9.43 16.01
C ASP A 968 -6.58 -8.02 15.51
N TYR A 969 -7.59 -7.87 14.65
CA TYR A 969 -7.95 -6.59 14.03
C TYR A 969 -9.08 -5.85 14.72
N ASN A 970 -10.05 -6.54 15.34
CA ASN A 970 -11.21 -5.87 15.94
C ASN A 970 -11.20 -5.86 17.46
N SER A 971 -10.16 -6.42 18.08
CA SER A 971 -10.22 -6.81 19.48
C SER A 971 -11.44 -7.70 19.69
N TYR A 972 -12.45 -7.29 20.44
CA TYR A 972 -13.65 -8.06 20.75
C TYR A 972 -14.84 -7.73 19.82
N ASN A 973 -15.49 -8.74 19.24
CA ASN A 973 -16.63 -8.56 18.33
C ASN A 973 -18.02 -8.67 19.00
N LEU A 974 -18.09 -8.88 20.32
CA LEU A 974 -19.35 -8.95 21.06
C LEU A 974 -19.28 -8.05 22.29
N ARG A 975 -20.17 -7.08 22.42
CA ARG A 975 -20.38 -6.32 23.66
C ARG A 975 -21.62 -6.84 24.37
N MET A 976 -21.52 -7.06 25.68
CA MET A 976 -22.62 -7.55 26.51
C MET A 976 -22.83 -6.65 27.72
N GLU A 977 -24.08 -6.33 28.02
CA GLU A 977 -24.53 -5.76 29.29
C GLU A 977 -25.57 -6.69 29.92
N LEU A 978 -25.44 -6.93 31.22
CA LEU A 978 -26.42 -7.62 32.05
C LEU A 978 -26.66 -6.77 33.30
N GLY A 979 -27.90 -6.33 33.51
CA GLY A 979 -28.28 -5.44 34.60
C GLY A 979 -29.37 -6.00 35.49
N ILE A 980 -29.41 -5.54 36.73
CA ILE A 980 -30.52 -5.71 37.66
C ILE A 980 -30.95 -4.32 38.11
N GLU A 981 -32.24 -4.01 37.98
CA GLU A 981 -32.83 -2.74 38.44
C GLU A 981 -33.92 -2.99 39.45
N TRP A 982 -33.94 -2.16 40.49
CA TRP A 982 -35.11 -1.94 41.32
C TRP A 982 -35.80 -0.65 40.85
N GLN A 983 -37.11 -0.72 40.63
CA GLN A 983 -37.93 0.40 40.21
C GLN A 983 -39.03 0.67 41.23
N HIS A 984 -39.33 1.95 41.42
CA HIS A 984 -40.43 2.44 42.24
C HIS A 984 -41.40 3.23 41.36
N VAL A 985 -42.68 2.84 41.42
CA VAL A 985 -43.77 3.48 40.66
C VAL A 985 -44.15 4.79 41.36
N VAL A 986 -43.88 5.92 40.69
CA VAL A 986 -44.19 7.26 41.22
C VAL A 986 -45.63 7.64 40.91
N SER A 987 -46.05 7.39 39.67
CA SER A 987 -47.40 7.58 39.18
C SER A 987 -47.61 6.66 37.98
N SER A 988 -48.71 5.92 37.92
CA SER A 988 -48.98 5.05 36.76
C SER A 988 -50.45 4.80 36.56
N ASP A 989 -50.89 4.78 35.31
CA ASP A 989 -52.21 4.24 34.93
C ASP A 989 -52.21 2.69 34.80
N PHE A 990 -51.03 2.05 34.96
CA PHE A 990 -50.81 0.60 34.73
C PHE A 990 -50.50 -0.20 35.99
N ALA A 991 -49.95 0.44 37.02
CA ALA A 991 -49.57 -0.18 38.29
C ALA A 991 -50.05 0.68 39.46
N GLU A 992 -50.13 0.13 40.68
CA GLU A 992 -50.52 0.95 41.82
C GLU A 992 -49.41 1.95 42.19
N ASP A 993 -49.78 3.20 42.41
CA ASP A 993 -48.85 4.23 42.89
C ASP A 993 -48.16 3.76 44.18
N GLY A 994 -46.82 3.73 44.15
CA GLY A 994 -45.99 3.26 45.26
C GLY A 994 -45.53 1.80 45.18
N ASP A 995 -45.95 1.05 44.14
CA ASP A 995 -45.46 -0.29 43.86
C ASP A 995 -43.96 -0.33 43.55
N ASN A 996 -43.39 -1.54 43.66
CA ASN A 996 -41.98 -1.78 43.45
C ASN A 996 -41.77 -2.98 42.53
N ALA A 997 -40.97 -2.78 41.48
CA ALA A 997 -40.59 -3.82 40.54
C ALA A 997 -39.10 -4.14 40.65
N VAL A 998 -38.73 -5.38 40.36
CA VAL A 998 -37.33 -5.77 40.14
C VAL A 998 -37.23 -6.40 38.78
N LEU A 999 -36.29 -5.91 37.97
CA LEU A 999 -36.10 -6.40 36.61
C LEU A 999 -34.65 -6.73 36.30
N VAL A 1000 -34.48 -7.74 35.46
CA VAL A 1000 -33.21 -8.09 34.83
C VAL A 1000 -33.22 -7.50 33.43
N ARG A 1001 -32.13 -6.84 33.04
CA ARG A 1001 -31.93 -6.28 31.70
C ARG A 1001 -30.76 -6.95 31.02
N PHE A 1002 -30.83 -7.10 29.71
CA PHE A 1002 -29.71 -7.57 28.93
C PHE A 1002 -29.60 -6.82 27.60
N GLU A 1003 -28.38 -6.66 27.12
CA GLU A 1003 -28.08 -6.11 25.81
C GLU A 1003 -26.82 -6.81 25.25
N LEU A 1004 -26.91 -7.29 24.02
CA LEU A 1004 -25.81 -7.88 23.25
C LEU A 1004 -25.70 -7.12 21.93
N TYR A 1005 -24.49 -6.69 21.59
CA TYR A 1005 -24.19 -5.94 20.38
C TYR A 1005 -23.07 -6.62 19.60
N PHE A 1006 -23.31 -6.88 18.31
CA PHE A 1006 -22.39 -7.56 17.39
C PHE A 1006 -22.02 -6.66 16.22
#